data_AF-A0AAD9CHG5-F1
#
_entry.id   AF-A0AAD9CHG5-F1
#
_cell.length_a   1.000
_cell.length_b   1.000
_cell.length_c   1.000
_cell.angle_alpha   90.00
_cell.angle_beta   90.00
_cell.angle_gamma   90.00
#
_symmetry.space_group_name_H-M   'P 1'
#
loop_
_entity.id
_entity.type
_entity.pdbx_description
1 polymer ?
#
loop_
_entity_poly.entity_id
_entity_poly.type
_entity_poly.pdbx_seq_one_letter_code
_entity_poly.pdbx_strand_id
1 'polypeptide(L)'
;MSADNSVGNVSVPLRNLLNSIQCMRDRVRDGESNESDGVFDLSNFWDTLNQAVKAVSQEATKLSVAFSKPPLPSQQDGEKLSEWILKSVLSLSTVRDATVDVLEGVTQLVDVILSSPLQSLSHEQLTSTGGVWSACDSFTQLPRDNKAALLVVLSAQIGVVKDAIEEIEQALSEVHDPFSDVLDDDQEPRGNQDTYWSEKDRRVIGPCQGLMKASAACLRKLTSAVKTHGDVSTPQNVAQLDDLADITKELSPGVDDLALCLYPPMDYSGVEDNVSKLGALLKKVLEIIRCSHVCGESQLTWVQFLDGAVDHNLQKTKDLLQQDRQIPTEKQGTLSLFGVPDVATRSRSAIAVWKADLHKDSSLQTLVLNLTPPAVTPVGEWILTVKLGGEEMLLGKLVVLYNPWCPVAKFEDNMVDICLRMLDLNLKHGKDPADDVSARCNPIYVSRVVSAMINSVDDRGVLAGNWSPPYVGGQNPTHWSGSYPILRQWYNLGSHPVKFGQCWVFAGVMCSVMRLLGIPCRVVTNFQSAHDTNSNLTIDEYHSDYGVAKKTSPDSIWNFHEKSNKVYCCGPTPVKAILKGETNQKYDTPFVFSEVNADCVDWLVKADNSKVKISTNTNRVGQNISTKSVGSRKRMDITDSYKHREETEEGAQSEEEDDDESEEEDGEEAGNGTTGNPDAVTSPVIMHFEEVTPPRNGKDVRLKLVLQSESSSVRSLSVHISVQAMRYDGVPTMNIQTRVKDKILLPRRDLFIPIRVPFLAYNKAMLDCNSLKVSALVTDKERPNNTYLAEDDVVLIDPPISLTVLRMADLKPNNRIRVTFSFVSCKSGKRTLVADIDCSTFRDIKASCIVNVQP
;
A
#
# COMPACT_ATOMS: atom_id res chain seq x y z
N MET A 1 49.27 14.90 31.68
CA MET A 1 49.80 13.54 31.42
C MET A 1 49.93 12.84 32.75
N SER A 2 49.43 11.62 32.98
CA SER A 2 48.78 10.68 32.05
C SER A 2 47.63 9.92 32.75
N ALA A 3 46.41 10.04 32.24
CA ALA A 3 45.25 9.25 32.67
C ALA A 3 44.36 8.88 31.46
N ASP A 4 43.91 9.88 30.69
CA ASP A 4 42.90 9.69 29.63
C ASP A 4 43.36 8.85 28.42
N ASN A 5 44.68 8.67 28.22
CA ASN A 5 45.21 7.92 27.09
C ASN A 5 45.13 6.38 27.25
N SER A 6 44.79 5.84 28.42
CA SER A 6 44.72 4.38 28.62
C SER A 6 43.44 3.77 28.04
N VAL A 7 42.29 4.43 28.24
CA VAL A 7 40.96 3.93 27.84
C VAL A 7 40.83 3.77 26.33
N GLY A 8 41.48 4.64 25.54
CA GLY A 8 41.45 4.59 24.08
C GLY A 8 41.96 3.26 23.51
N ASN A 9 43.13 2.79 23.95
CA ASN A 9 43.80 1.64 23.34
C ASN A 9 43.08 0.31 23.58
N VAL A 10 42.46 0.10 24.77
CA VAL A 10 41.79 -1.16 25.09
C VAL A 10 40.41 -1.29 24.42
N SER A 11 39.86 -0.20 23.89
CA SER A 11 38.60 -0.22 23.12
C SER A 11 38.74 -0.84 21.72
N VAL A 12 39.94 -0.87 21.15
CA VAL A 12 40.17 -1.32 19.77
C VAL A 12 40.05 -2.85 19.62
N PRO A 13 40.67 -3.69 20.48
CA PRO A 13 40.50 -5.14 20.41
C PRO A 13 39.04 -5.58 20.60
N LEU A 14 38.33 -4.97 21.54
CA LEU A 14 36.92 -5.25 21.81
C LEU A 14 35.99 -4.87 20.64
N ARG A 15 36.24 -3.76 19.94
CA ARG A 15 35.50 -3.40 18.72
C ARG A 15 35.80 -4.35 17.56
N ASN A 16 37.05 -4.78 17.41
CA ASN A 16 37.42 -5.79 16.42
C ASN A 16 36.75 -7.15 16.70
N LEU A 17 36.66 -7.53 17.98
CA LEU A 17 35.90 -8.70 18.44
C LEU A 17 34.42 -8.57 18.11
N LEU A 18 33.78 -7.45 18.48
CA LEU A 18 32.36 -7.17 18.23
C LEU A 18 32.02 -7.32 16.74
N ASN A 19 32.79 -6.65 15.87
CA ASN A 19 32.62 -6.75 14.42
C ASN A 19 32.79 -8.18 13.89
N SER A 20 33.73 -8.95 14.48
CA SER A 20 33.98 -10.35 14.09
C SER A 20 32.84 -11.27 14.52
N ILE A 21 32.31 -11.09 15.73
CA ILE A 21 31.17 -11.84 16.29
C ILE A 21 29.89 -11.54 15.50
N GLN A 22 29.62 -10.27 15.18
CA GLN A 22 28.48 -9.88 14.35
C GLN A 22 28.59 -10.49 12.94
N CYS A 23 29.77 -10.42 12.31
CA CYS A 23 30.02 -11.07 11.01
C CYS A 23 29.82 -12.60 11.05
N MET A 24 30.23 -13.28 12.14
CA MET A 24 29.96 -14.72 12.30
C MET A 24 28.47 -15.01 12.51
N ARG A 25 27.76 -14.22 13.32
CA ARG A 25 26.30 -14.35 13.53
C ARG A 25 25.56 -14.26 12.21
N ASP A 26 25.90 -13.27 11.40
CA ASP A 26 25.23 -13.03 10.12
C ASP A 26 25.51 -14.19 9.14
N ARG A 27 26.76 -14.69 9.06
CA ARG A 27 27.09 -15.88 8.25
C ARG A 27 26.44 -17.19 8.74
N VAL A 28 26.28 -17.37 10.04
CA VAL A 28 25.59 -18.54 10.62
C VAL A 28 24.08 -18.47 10.36
N ARG A 29 23.49 -17.27 10.41
CA ARG A 29 22.07 -17.00 10.08
C ARG A 29 21.79 -17.16 8.58
N ASP A 30 22.69 -16.69 7.72
CA ASP A 30 22.60 -16.82 6.25
C ASP A 30 22.91 -18.26 5.77
N GLY A 31 23.42 -19.12 6.66
CA GLY A 31 23.44 -20.56 6.46
C GLY A 31 24.54 -21.09 5.56
N GLU A 32 25.71 -20.43 5.50
CA GLU A 32 26.88 -20.96 4.80
C GLU A 32 27.32 -22.33 5.37
N SER A 33 27.64 -23.28 4.49
CA SER A 33 28.10 -24.63 4.86
C SER A 33 29.63 -24.73 4.80
N ASN A 34 30.27 -24.98 5.94
CA ASN A 34 31.63 -25.52 5.95
C ASN A 34 31.56 -27.02 5.66
N GLU A 35 31.78 -27.42 4.40
CA GLU A 35 31.93 -28.83 4.05
C GLU A 35 33.16 -29.43 4.73
N SER A 36 33.05 -30.68 5.19
CA SER A 36 34.19 -31.44 5.72
C SER A 36 34.03 -32.91 5.38
N ASP A 37 35.01 -33.48 4.66
CA ASP A 37 35.01 -34.87 4.15
C ASP A 37 35.26 -35.93 5.25
N GLY A 38 34.83 -35.67 6.48
CA GLY A 38 35.03 -36.53 7.64
C GLY A 38 33.91 -37.56 7.81
N VAL A 39 34.27 -38.76 8.27
CA VAL A 39 33.27 -39.70 8.81
C VAL A 39 32.73 -39.12 10.12
N PHE A 40 31.44 -38.77 10.14
CA PHE A 40 30.78 -38.21 11.31
C PHE A 40 30.68 -39.24 12.45
N ASP A 41 31.14 -38.85 13.65
CA ASP A 41 30.97 -39.62 14.88
C ASP A 41 30.18 -38.79 15.91
N LEU A 42 29.05 -39.35 16.36
CA LEU A 42 28.09 -38.65 17.23
C LEU A 42 28.64 -38.40 18.64
N SER A 43 29.50 -39.28 19.18
CA SER A 43 30.07 -39.09 20.52
C SER A 43 31.12 -37.97 20.49
N ASN A 44 32.05 -38.05 19.54
CA ASN A 44 33.10 -37.05 19.35
C ASN A 44 32.51 -35.67 19.02
N PHE A 45 31.42 -35.62 18.24
CA PHE A 45 30.65 -34.40 18.01
C PHE A 45 30.13 -33.79 19.32
N TRP A 46 29.39 -34.55 20.14
CA TRP A 46 28.86 -34.04 21.40
C TRP A 46 29.94 -33.69 22.42
N ASP A 47 31.01 -34.49 22.53
CA ASP A 47 32.14 -34.21 23.42
C ASP A 47 32.89 -32.93 23.00
N THR A 48 33.08 -32.70 21.70
CA THR A 48 33.68 -31.46 21.16
C THR A 48 32.78 -30.26 21.41
N LEU A 49 31.47 -30.39 21.14
CA LEU A 49 30.51 -29.31 21.33
C LEU A 49 30.34 -28.93 22.80
N ASN A 50 30.22 -29.91 23.70
CA ASN A 50 30.16 -29.67 25.15
C ASN A 50 31.43 -28.97 25.68
N GLN A 51 32.61 -29.27 25.11
CA GLN A 51 33.86 -28.57 25.42
C GLN A 51 33.87 -27.13 24.91
N ALA A 52 33.39 -26.88 23.69
CA ALA A 52 33.31 -25.54 23.09
C ALA A 52 32.32 -24.63 23.86
N VAL A 53 31.12 -25.12 24.19
CA VAL A 53 30.11 -24.40 24.98
C VAL A 53 30.69 -23.97 26.34
N LYS A 54 31.36 -24.90 27.01
CA LYS A 54 32.02 -24.67 28.31
C LYS A 54 33.23 -23.73 28.21
N ALA A 55 33.93 -23.70 27.07
CA ALA A 55 34.97 -22.72 26.83
C ALA A 55 34.38 -21.31 26.67
N VAL A 56 33.31 -21.13 25.87
CA VAL A 56 32.70 -19.81 25.66
C VAL A 56 32.17 -19.20 26.96
N SER A 57 31.47 -19.95 27.81
CA SER A 57 30.98 -19.41 29.08
C SER A 57 32.12 -19.04 30.04
N GLN A 58 33.23 -19.78 30.03
CA GLN A 58 34.43 -19.46 30.80
C GLN A 58 35.19 -18.24 30.25
N GLU A 59 35.37 -18.10 28.93
CA GLU A 59 36.01 -16.92 28.34
C GLU A 59 35.15 -15.66 28.50
N ALA A 60 33.82 -15.76 28.39
CA ALA A 60 32.91 -14.66 28.70
C ALA A 60 33.02 -14.20 30.17
N THR A 61 33.10 -15.14 31.12
CA THR A 61 33.35 -14.81 32.53
C THR A 61 34.72 -14.18 32.75
N LYS A 62 35.78 -14.68 32.10
CA LYS A 62 37.12 -14.06 32.16
C LYS A 62 37.11 -12.64 31.60
N LEU A 63 36.46 -12.42 30.46
CA LEU A 63 36.32 -11.11 29.81
C LEU A 63 35.60 -10.12 30.72
N SER A 64 34.44 -10.50 31.26
CA SER A 64 33.67 -9.67 32.19
C SER A 64 34.50 -9.32 33.45
N VAL A 65 35.14 -10.30 34.08
CA VAL A 65 35.97 -10.07 35.27
C VAL A 65 37.19 -9.18 34.97
N ALA A 66 37.86 -9.39 33.83
CA ALA A 66 39.04 -8.61 33.44
C ALA A 66 38.72 -7.12 33.23
N PHE A 67 37.53 -6.80 32.73
CA PHE A 67 37.05 -5.42 32.53
C PHE A 67 36.17 -4.89 33.67
N SER A 68 36.32 -5.45 34.88
CA SER A 68 35.53 -5.05 36.07
C SER A 68 36.35 -4.50 37.25
N LYS A 69 37.70 -4.49 37.14
CA LYS A 69 38.61 -4.11 38.22
C LYS A 69 39.84 -3.37 37.66
N PRO A 70 40.33 -2.30 38.31
CA PRO A 70 41.59 -1.67 37.94
C PRO A 70 42.80 -2.49 38.45
N PRO A 71 43.95 -2.46 37.74
CA PRO A 71 44.17 -1.84 36.43
C PRO A 71 43.46 -2.63 35.32
N LEU A 72 42.88 -1.91 34.36
CA LEU A 72 42.28 -2.52 33.17
C LEU A 72 43.35 -3.27 32.34
N PRO A 73 42.96 -4.28 31.53
CA PRO A 73 43.89 -5.06 30.72
C PRO A 73 44.73 -4.19 29.79
N SER A 74 45.98 -4.60 29.52
CA SER A 74 46.75 -3.96 28.45
C SER A 74 46.10 -4.24 27.08
N GLN A 75 46.42 -3.45 26.05
CA GLN A 75 45.94 -3.72 24.69
C GLN A 75 46.29 -5.17 24.27
N GLN A 76 47.50 -5.64 24.56
CA GLN A 76 47.96 -6.98 24.21
C GLN A 76 47.20 -8.09 24.96
N ASP A 77 46.69 -7.80 26.16
CA ASP A 77 45.88 -8.76 26.93
C ASP A 77 44.40 -8.72 26.52
N GLY A 78 43.89 -7.55 26.14
CA GLY A 78 42.60 -7.40 25.46
C GLY A 78 42.56 -8.11 24.11
N GLU A 79 43.67 -8.09 23.35
CA GLU A 79 43.84 -8.86 22.11
C GLU A 79 43.77 -10.37 22.36
N LYS A 80 44.49 -10.91 23.36
CA LYS A 80 44.43 -12.34 23.73
C LYS A 80 43.05 -12.78 24.22
N LEU A 81 42.40 -11.98 25.09
CA LEU A 81 41.05 -12.26 25.57
C LEU A 81 40.05 -12.29 24.41
N SER A 82 40.21 -11.37 23.44
CA SER A 82 39.42 -11.35 22.21
C SER A 82 39.67 -12.57 21.33
N GLU A 83 40.94 -12.99 21.17
CA GLU A 83 41.31 -14.19 20.41
C GLU A 83 40.72 -15.47 21.04
N TRP A 84 40.79 -15.63 22.37
CA TRP A 84 40.29 -16.83 23.05
C TRP A 84 38.78 -16.98 22.97
N ILE A 85 38.02 -15.90 23.18
CA ILE A 85 36.56 -15.97 23.06
C ILE A 85 36.12 -16.14 21.60
N LEU A 86 36.79 -15.47 20.64
CA LEU A 86 36.54 -15.66 19.21
C LEU A 86 36.80 -17.11 18.77
N LYS A 87 37.92 -17.70 19.21
CA LYS A 87 38.27 -19.10 18.93
C LYS A 87 37.27 -20.09 19.53
N SER A 88 36.82 -19.84 20.77
CA SER A 88 35.84 -20.70 21.46
C SER A 88 34.46 -20.65 20.77
N VAL A 89 34.07 -19.47 20.31
CA VAL A 89 32.83 -19.25 19.54
C VAL A 89 32.90 -19.91 18.15
N LEU A 90 34.06 -19.84 17.46
CA LEU A 90 34.25 -20.51 16.16
C LEU A 90 34.00 -22.03 16.26
N SER A 91 34.37 -22.67 17.37
CA SER A 91 34.09 -24.09 17.62
C SER A 91 32.62 -24.46 17.89
N LEU A 92 31.69 -23.50 17.97
CA LEU A 92 30.25 -23.76 18.06
C LEU A 92 29.54 -23.85 16.70
N SER A 93 30.19 -23.38 15.62
CA SER A 93 29.59 -23.09 14.30
C SER A 93 28.86 -24.25 13.57
N THR A 94 28.82 -25.45 14.15
CA THR A 94 28.08 -26.62 13.63
C THR A 94 26.60 -26.65 14.03
N VAL A 95 26.16 -25.93 15.08
CA VAL A 95 24.74 -25.93 15.53
C VAL A 95 24.17 -24.52 15.42
N ARG A 96 23.48 -24.22 14.31
CA ARG A 96 23.14 -22.86 13.88
C ARG A 96 22.42 -22.03 14.95
N ASP A 97 21.20 -22.40 15.30
CA ASP A 97 20.29 -21.53 16.07
C ASP A 97 20.81 -21.24 17.48
N ALA A 98 21.19 -22.29 18.23
CA ALA A 98 21.77 -22.14 19.57
C ALA A 98 23.12 -21.40 19.56
N THR A 99 23.86 -21.40 18.43
CA THR A 99 25.08 -20.59 18.27
C THR A 99 24.76 -19.13 18.02
N VAL A 100 23.65 -18.80 17.34
CA VAL A 100 23.16 -17.41 17.19
C VAL A 100 22.83 -16.82 18.56
N ASP A 101 22.14 -17.57 19.44
CA ASP A 101 21.83 -17.10 20.81
C ASP A 101 23.10 -16.79 21.62
N VAL A 102 24.11 -17.66 21.55
CA VAL A 102 25.41 -17.44 22.20
C VAL A 102 26.16 -16.24 21.58
N LEU A 103 26.11 -16.07 20.26
CA LEU A 103 26.71 -14.94 19.55
C LEU A 103 26.05 -13.61 19.94
N GLU A 104 24.72 -13.56 20.06
CA GLU A 104 23.99 -12.38 20.51
C GLU A 104 24.24 -12.07 21.99
N GLY A 105 24.30 -13.09 22.86
CA GLY A 105 24.70 -12.92 24.27
C GLY A 105 26.11 -12.35 24.44
N VAL A 106 27.10 -12.86 23.68
CA VAL A 106 28.48 -12.33 23.73
C VAL A 106 28.57 -10.94 23.09
N THR A 107 27.78 -10.66 22.04
CA THR A 107 27.63 -9.29 21.48
C THR A 107 27.19 -8.31 22.58
N GLN A 108 26.11 -8.64 23.30
CA GLN A 108 25.59 -7.82 24.39
C GLN A 108 26.62 -7.60 25.51
N LEU A 109 27.36 -8.63 25.91
CA LEU A 109 28.43 -8.51 26.91
C LEU A 109 29.56 -7.57 26.46
N VAL A 110 29.99 -7.65 25.20
CA VAL A 110 31.03 -6.78 24.64
C VAL A 110 30.53 -5.33 24.52
N ASP A 111 29.28 -5.11 24.12
CA ASP A 111 28.67 -3.78 24.04
C ASP A 111 28.52 -3.13 25.43
N VAL A 112 28.15 -3.89 26.47
CA VAL A 112 28.11 -3.39 27.86
C VAL A 112 29.51 -2.97 28.34
N ILE A 113 30.55 -3.76 28.04
CA ILE A 113 31.94 -3.43 28.39
C ILE A 113 32.46 -2.21 27.59
N LEU A 114 32.07 -2.06 26.33
CA LEU A 114 32.42 -0.90 25.48
C LEU A 114 31.68 0.38 25.87
N SER A 115 30.45 0.27 26.38
CA SER A 115 29.61 1.40 26.77
C SER A 115 30.05 2.04 28.09
N SER A 116 30.67 1.26 28.99
CA SER A 116 31.22 1.77 30.25
C SER A 116 32.49 1.00 30.66
N PRO A 117 33.68 1.62 30.60
CA PRO A 117 34.93 1.07 31.12
C PRO A 117 34.91 1.04 32.66
N LEU A 118 34.26 0.03 33.22
CA LEU A 118 33.80 0.01 34.59
C LEU A 118 34.92 -0.17 35.63
N GLN A 119 34.91 0.69 36.64
CA GLN A 119 35.84 0.63 37.79
C GLN A 119 35.42 -0.40 38.85
N SER A 120 34.23 -0.99 38.69
CA SER A 120 33.66 -2.05 39.52
C SER A 120 32.62 -2.84 38.72
N LEU A 121 32.57 -4.16 38.90
CA LEU A 121 31.61 -5.06 38.24
C LEU A 121 30.16 -4.55 38.35
N SER A 122 29.53 -4.18 37.23
CA SER A 122 28.16 -3.63 37.23
C SER A 122 27.09 -4.73 37.22
N HIS A 123 25.87 -4.35 37.58
CA HIS A 123 24.71 -5.24 37.44
C HIS A 123 24.47 -5.61 35.97
N GLU A 124 24.70 -4.69 35.03
CA GLU A 124 24.58 -4.93 33.59
C GLU A 124 25.66 -5.90 33.06
N GLN A 125 26.91 -5.81 33.54
CA GLN A 125 27.97 -6.77 33.24
C GLN A 125 27.61 -8.16 33.77
N LEU A 126 27.05 -8.25 34.99
CA LEU A 126 26.58 -9.51 35.56
C LEU A 126 25.41 -10.11 34.76
N THR A 127 24.41 -9.31 34.41
CA THR A 127 23.22 -9.76 33.67
C THR A 127 23.57 -10.20 32.25
N SER A 128 24.41 -9.45 31.53
CA SER A 128 24.89 -9.86 30.19
C SER A 128 25.79 -11.10 30.23
N THR A 129 26.66 -11.22 31.24
CA THR A 129 27.43 -12.47 31.46
C THR A 129 26.50 -13.65 31.77
N GLY A 130 25.46 -13.43 32.57
CA GLY A 130 24.40 -14.41 32.84
C GLY A 130 23.61 -14.81 31.60
N GLY A 131 23.38 -13.87 30.67
CA GLY A 131 22.81 -14.14 29.35
C GLY A 131 23.65 -15.13 28.53
N VAL A 132 24.97 -14.92 28.47
CA VAL A 132 25.89 -15.89 27.81
C VAL A 132 25.82 -17.26 28.47
N TRP A 133 25.78 -17.33 29.81
CA TRP A 133 25.63 -18.61 30.52
C TRP A 133 24.29 -19.29 30.21
N SER A 134 23.17 -18.56 30.21
CA SER A 134 21.85 -19.09 29.85
C SER A 134 21.79 -19.59 28.40
N ALA A 135 22.44 -18.89 27.47
CA ALA A 135 22.55 -19.32 26.08
C ALA A 135 23.42 -20.59 25.95
N CYS A 136 24.54 -20.68 26.69
CA CYS A 136 25.36 -21.88 26.75
C CYS A 136 24.62 -23.07 27.39
N ASP A 137 23.88 -22.86 28.48
CA ASP A 137 23.13 -23.93 29.16
C ASP A 137 21.98 -24.48 28.29
N SER A 138 21.48 -23.71 27.32
CA SER A 138 20.48 -24.19 26.34
C SER A 138 20.96 -25.42 25.54
N PHE A 139 22.28 -25.56 25.30
CA PHE A 139 22.86 -26.73 24.63
C PHE A 139 22.66 -28.04 25.40
N THR A 140 22.29 -27.98 26.68
CA THR A 140 21.90 -29.18 27.46
C THR A 140 20.56 -29.75 27.00
N GLN A 141 19.63 -28.89 26.56
CA GLN A 141 18.27 -29.20 26.12
C GLN A 141 18.20 -29.69 24.66
N LEU A 142 19.29 -29.54 23.89
CA LEU A 142 19.30 -29.91 22.47
C LEU A 142 19.01 -31.41 22.25
N PRO A 143 18.24 -31.75 21.18
CA PRO A 143 18.02 -33.14 20.78
C PRO A 143 19.34 -33.86 20.50
N ARG A 144 19.53 -35.06 21.04
CA ARG A 144 20.80 -35.79 20.97
C ARG A 144 20.99 -36.62 19.69
N ASP A 145 19.90 -36.88 18.97
CA ASP A 145 19.84 -37.58 17.68
C ASP A 145 18.67 -37.04 16.83
N ASN A 146 18.63 -37.40 15.54
CA ASN A 146 17.59 -36.96 14.60
C ASN A 146 16.18 -37.44 14.99
N LYS A 147 16.07 -38.56 15.73
CA LYS A 147 14.79 -39.07 16.25
C LYS A 147 14.23 -38.13 17.32
N ALA A 148 15.06 -37.66 18.25
CA ALA A 148 14.69 -36.65 19.23
C ALA A 148 14.40 -35.30 18.55
N ALA A 149 15.15 -34.93 17.52
CA ALA A 149 14.94 -33.69 16.77
C ALA A 149 13.58 -33.67 16.05
N LEU A 150 13.25 -34.74 15.31
CA LEU A 150 11.95 -34.93 14.68
C LEU A 150 10.81 -34.90 15.72
N LEU A 151 11.00 -35.50 16.90
CA LEU A 151 9.98 -35.46 17.96
C LEU A 151 9.75 -34.06 18.55
N VAL A 152 10.77 -33.19 18.59
CA VAL A 152 10.62 -31.77 18.96
C VAL A 152 9.88 -31.01 17.85
N VAL A 153 10.28 -31.17 16.59
CA VAL A 153 9.60 -30.56 15.43
C VAL A 153 8.12 -30.93 15.40
N LEU A 154 7.80 -32.23 15.48
CA LEU A 154 6.42 -32.72 15.50
C LEU A 154 5.64 -32.17 16.71
N SER A 155 6.27 -32.04 17.89
CA SER A 155 5.59 -31.47 19.07
C SER A 155 5.26 -29.99 18.89
N ALA A 156 6.13 -29.20 18.26
CA ALA A 156 5.87 -27.79 17.95
C ALA A 156 4.76 -27.65 16.90
N GLN A 157 4.82 -28.45 15.83
CA GLN A 157 3.79 -28.50 14.78
C GLN A 157 2.42 -28.93 15.32
N ILE A 158 2.37 -29.88 16.27
CA ILE A 158 1.12 -30.27 16.96
C ILE A 158 0.54 -29.12 17.78
N GLY A 159 1.38 -28.27 18.39
CA GLY A 159 0.93 -27.07 19.11
C GLY A 159 0.20 -26.12 18.17
N VAL A 160 0.91 -25.52 17.22
CA VAL A 160 0.35 -24.51 16.29
C VAL A 160 -0.90 -25.02 15.56
N VAL A 161 -0.89 -26.26 15.06
CA VAL A 161 -2.05 -26.86 14.38
C VAL A 161 -3.23 -27.12 15.32
N LYS A 162 -3.00 -27.39 16.62
CA LYS A 162 -4.05 -27.52 17.63
C LYS A 162 -4.62 -26.15 18.00
N ASP A 163 -3.75 -25.17 18.21
CA ASP A 163 -4.14 -23.85 18.69
C ASP A 163 -5.02 -23.14 17.63
N ALA A 164 -4.65 -23.20 16.34
CA ALA A 164 -5.49 -22.73 15.22
C ALA A 164 -6.83 -23.49 15.05
N ILE A 165 -6.96 -24.73 15.58
CA ILE A 165 -8.26 -25.43 15.63
C ILE A 165 -9.09 -24.90 16.80
N GLU A 166 -8.48 -24.70 17.97
CA GLU A 166 -9.16 -24.20 19.17
C GLU A 166 -9.61 -22.74 19.01
N GLU A 167 -8.87 -21.90 18.30
CA GLU A 167 -9.28 -20.52 17.96
C GLU A 167 -10.56 -20.48 17.09
N ILE A 168 -10.64 -21.32 16.05
CA ILE A 168 -11.84 -21.43 15.21
C ILE A 168 -13.00 -22.08 15.99
N GLU A 169 -12.75 -23.07 16.85
CA GLU A 169 -13.79 -23.67 17.70
C GLU A 169 -14.32 -22.71 18.77
N GLN A 170 -13.45 -21.91 19.41
CA GLN A 170 -13.86 -20.88 20.36
C GLN A 170 -14.70 -19.80 19.67
N ALA A 171 -14.20 -19.23 18.57
CA ALA A 171 -14.92 -18.19 17.82
C ALA A 171 -16.30 -18.69 17.33
N LEU A 172 -16.43 -19.96 16.94
CA LEU A 172 -17.73 -20.54 16.55
C LEU A 172 -18.74 -20.62 17.70
N SER A 173 -18.25 -20.70 18.94
CA SER A 173 -19.02 -20.83 20.18
C SER A 173 -19.41 -19.49 20.84
N GLU A 174 -18.70 -18.40 20.51
CA GLU A 174 -18.99 -17.05 20.96
C GLU A 174 -20.19 -16.47 20.17
N VAL A 175 -21.39 -16.94 20.52
CA VAL A 175 -22.65 -16.64 19.81
C VAL A 175 -23.32 -15.32 20.27
N HIS A 176 -22.82 -14.68 21.33
CA HIS A 176 -23.33 -13.40 21.83
C HIS A 176 -22.38 -12.24 21.54
N ASP A 177 -22.95 -11.11 21.12
CA ASP A 177 -22.25 -9.83 20.95
C ASP A 177 -21.77 -9.26 22.32
N PRO A 178 -20.45 -9.04 22.52
CA PRO A 178 -19.92 -8.43 23.73
C PRO A 178 -20.40 -7.00 24.02
N PHE A 179 -21.06 -6.34 23.06
CA PHE A 179 -21.57 -4.98 23.17
C PHE A 179 -23.10 -4.88 23.21
N SER A 180 -23.82 -6.02 23.24
CA SER A 180 -25.29 -6.06 23.27
C SER A 180 -25.89 -5.36 24.50
N ASP A 181 -25.12 -5.25 25.58
CA ASP A 181 -25.53 -4.63 26.86
C ASP A 181 -25.21 -3.12 26.92
N VAL A 182 -24.74 -2.51 25.80
CA VAL A 182 -24.12 -1.17 25.77
C VAL A 182 -24.85 -0.18 24.83
N LEU A 183 -25.95 -0.59 24.20
CA LEU A 183 -26.76 0.28 23.33
C LEU A 183 -28.14 0.53 23.94
N ASP A 184 -28.49 1.81 24.14
CA ASP A 184 -29.85 2.23 24.51
C ASP A 184 -30.85 1.87 23.39
N ASP A 185 -32.09 1.52 23.78
CA ASP A 185 -33.14 0.91 22.93
C ASP A 185 -33.59 1.70 21.66
N ASP A 186 -33.11 2.93 21.44
CA ASP A 186 -33.59 3.87 20.41
C ASP A 186 -32.72 3.92 19.12
N GLN A 187 -31.79 2.98 18.90
CA GLN A 187 -31.06 2.85 17.61
C GLN A 187 -31.37 1.53 16.91
N GLU A 188 -31.78 1.58 15.64
CA GLU A 188 -31.89 0.38 14.80
C GLU A 188 -30.55 -0.38 14.76
N PRO A 189 -30.55 -1.72 14.90
CA PRO A 189 -29.31 -2.49 14.94
C PRO A 189 -28.42 -2.24 13.72
N ARG A 190 -27.15 -1.93 13.96
CA ARG A 190 -26.16 -1.77 12.88
C ARG A 190 -26.08 -3.10 12.12
N GLY A 191 -26.56 -3.10 10.87
CA GLY A 191 -26.61 -4.27 9.98
C GLY A 191 -25.24 -4.74 9.50
N ASN A 192 -24.36 -5.11 10.44
CA ASN A 192 -22.95 -5.40 10.23
C ASN A 192 -22.76 -6.91 9.95
N GLN A 193 -23.35 -7.39 8.85
CA GLN A 193 -23.31 -8.81 8.47
C GLN A 193 -21.88 -9.33 8.26
N ASP A 194 -20.97 -8.46 7.83
CA ASP A 194 -19.54 -8.75 7.61
C ASP A 194 -18.77 -9.21 8.86
N THR A 195 -19.36 -9.06 10.06
CA THR A 195 -18.74 -9.46 11.35
C THR A 195 -19.06 -10.90 11.78
N TYR A 196 -19.95 -11.62 11.08
CA TYR A 196 -20.49 -12.89 11.56
C TYR A 196 -20.54 -13.97 10.48
N TRP A 197 -20.39 -15.23 10.90
CA TRP A 197 -20.60 -16.38 10.03
C TRP A 197 -22.08 -16.66 9.75
N SER A 198 -22.43 -16.64 8.48
CA SER A 198 -23.71 -17.13 7.98
C SER A 198 -23.86 -18.65 8.16
N GLU A 199 -25.09 -19.15 8.02
CA GLU A 199 -25.39 -20.58 7.98
C GLU A 199 -24.64 -21.31 6.85
N LYS A 200 -24.29 -20.61 5.76
CA LYS A 200 -23.46 -21.14 4.67
C LYS A 200 -22.00 -21.31 5.11
N ASP A 201 -21.45 -20.28 5.76
CA ASP A 201 -20.07 -20.31 6.27
C ASP A 201 -19.89 -21.43 7.30
N ARG A 202 -20.83 -21.57 8.24
CA ARG A 202 -20.82 -22.63 9.25
C ARG A 202 -20.84 -24.03 8.63
N ARG A 203 -21.48 -24.22 7.47
CA ARG A 203 -21.44 -25.49 6.71
C ARG A 203 -20.09 -25.73 6.03
N VAL A 204 -19.44 -24.69 5.50
CA VAL A 204 -18.11 -24.77 4.85
C VAL A 204 -16.98 -24.98 5.87
N ILE A 205 -17.08 -24.37 7.06
CA ILE A 205 -16.08 -24.53 8.14
C ILE A 205 -16.00 -25.98 8.62
N GLY A 206 -17.13 -26.71 8.68
CA GLY A 206 -17.18 -28.10 9.15
C GLY A 206 -16.15 -29.06 8.50
N PRO A 207 -16.14 -29.24 7.16
CA PRO A 207 -15.14 -30.07 6.50
C PRO A 207 -13.74 -29.44 6.50
N CYS A 208 -13.60 -28.11 6.51
CA CYS A 208 -12.29 -27.45 6.62
C CYS A 208 -11.62 -27.76 7.98
N GLN A 209 -12.35 -27.64 9.09
CA GLN A 209 -11.93 -28.16 10.39
C GLN A 209 -11.65 -29.67 10.35
N GLY A 210 -12.40 -30.45 9.58
CA GLY A 210 -12.12 -31.87 9.35
C GLY A 210 -10.73 -32.12 8.78
N LEU A 211 -10.27 -31.26 7.84
CA LEU A 211 -8.93 -31.31 7.25
C LEU A 211 -7.84 -30.83 8.23
N MET A 212 -8.09 -29.76 8.99
CA MET A 212 -7.19 -29.32 10.07
C MET A 212 -7.02 -30.42 11.13
N LYS A 213 -8.12 -31.05 11.55
CA LYS A 213 -8.14 -32.18 12.50
C LYS A 213 -7.45 -33.43 11.94
N ALA A 214 -7.49 -33.66 10.62
CA ALA A 214 -6.70 -34.70 9.94
C ALA A 214 -5.20 -34.40 10.03
N SER A 215 -4.79 -33.13 9.86
CA SER A 215 -3.39 -32.67 10.06
C SER A 215 -2.91 -32.95 11.49
N ALA A 216 -3.68 -32.52 12.50
CA ALA A 216 -3.40 -32.78 13.90
C ALA A 216 -3.33 -34.29 14.22
N ALA A 217 -4.21 -35.09 13.62
CA ALA A 217 -4.21 -36.55 13.77
C ALA A 217 -2.97 -37.19 13.12
N CYS A 218 -2.57 -36.74 11.92
CA CYS A 218 -1.38 -37.21 11.21
C CYS A 218 -0.11 -36.98 12.05
N LEU A 219 0.11 -35.75 12.51
CA LEU A 219 1.27 -35.40 13.33
C LEU A 219 1.31 -36.19 14.66
N ARG A 220 0.17 -36.35 15.36
CA ARG A 220 0.09 -37.17 16.59
C ARG A 220 0.36 -38.65 16.33
N LYS A 221 -0.14 -39.21 15.22
CA LYS A 221 0.09 -40.62 14.85
C LYS A 221 1.53 -40.86 14.43
N LEU A 222 2.13 -39.95 13.65
CA LEU A 222 3.54 -39.97 13.29
C LEU A 222 4.44 -39.86 14.53
N THR A 223 4.12 -38.96 15.47
CA THR A 223 4.84 -38.84 16.76
C THR A 223 4.88 -40.16 17.53
N SER A 224 3.78 -40.94 17.50
CA SER A 224 3.74 -42.28 18.10
C SER A 224 4.58 -43.29 17.31
N ALA A 225 4.48 -43.27 15.98
CA ALA A 225 5.25 -44.16 15.10
C ALA A 225 6.77 -43.93 15.21
N VAL A 226 7.23 -42.68 15.22
CA VAL A 226 8.64 -42.31 15.42
C VAL A 226 9.14 -42.75 16.78
N LYS A 227 8.35 -42.58 17.87
CA LYS A 227 8.74 -43.07 19.20
C LYS A 227 9.01 -44.59 19.19
N THR A 228 8.10 -45.38 18.64
CA THR A 228 8.19 -46.85 18.63
C THR A 228 9.18 -47.41 17.61
N HIS A 229 9.22 -46.88 16.39
CA HIS A 229 9.93 -47.48 15.24
C HIS A 229 11.05 -46.61 14.65
N GLY A 230 11.19 -45.35 15.06
CA GLY A 230 12.28 -44.47 14.61
C GLY A 230 13.64 -45.08 14.93
N ASP A 231 14.48 -45.22 13.91
CA ASP A 231 15.84 -45.74 14.00
C ASP A 231 16.85 -44.71 13.49
N VAL A 232 18.01 -44.68 14.12
CA VAL A 232 19.15 -43.80 13.79
C VAL A 232 20.42 -44.61 13.49
N SER A 233 20.33 -45.95 13.40
CA SER A 233 21.49 -46.84 13.22
C SER A 233 22.11 -46.80 11.82
N THR A 234 21.40 -46.26 10.81
CA THR A 234 21.89 -46.15 9.43
C THR A 234 21.68 -44.74 8.86
N PRO A 235 22.59 -44.23 8.01
CA PRO A 235 22.41 -42.94 7.33
C PRO A 235 21.12 -42.85 6.50
N GLN A 236 20.66 -43.98 5.96
CA GLN A 236 19.41 -44.05 5.19
C GLN A 236 18.16 -43.85 6.06
N ASN A 237 18.16 -44.37 7.29
CA ASN A 237 17.07 -44.17 8.24
C ASN A 237 17.11 -42.74 8.80
N VAL A 238 18.30 -42.21 9.08
CA VAL A 238 18.50 -40.80 9.47
C VAL A 238 17.92 -39.85 8.41
N ALA A 239 18.30 -40.00 7.14
CA ALA A 239 17.77 -39.17 6.06
C ALA A 239 16.23 -39.21 5.96
N GLN A 240 15.61 -40.37 6.22
CA GLN A 240 14.14 -40.49 6.26
C GLN A 240 13.50 -39.78 7.48
N LEU A 241 14.21 -39.63 8.60
CA LEU A 241 13.72 -38.80 9.71
C LEU A 241 13.80 -37.31 9.37
N ASP A 242 14.81 -36.92 8.60
CA ASP A 242 15.01 -35.54 8.14
C ASP A 242 13.98 -35.17 7.05
N ASP A 243 13.74 -36.04 6.06
CA ASP A 243 12.63 -35.92 5.08
C ASP A 243 11.27 -35.72 5.78
N LEU A 244 11.01 -36.48 6.85
CA LEU A 244 9.81 -36.37 7.68
C LEU A 244 9.77 -35.06 8.48
N ALA A 245 10.91 -34.58 8.98
CA ALA A 245 11.00 -33.33 9.72
C ALA A 245 10.72 -32.14 8.80
N ASP A 246 11.23 -32.14 7.58
CA ASP A 246 11.05 -31.04 6.63
C ASP A 246 9.62 -31.00 6.08
N ILE A 247 9.06 -32.13 5.61
CA ILE A 247 7.69 -32.11 5.06
C ILE A 247 6.62 -31.82 6.13
N THR A 248 6.88 -32.09 7.41
CA THR A 248 5.90 -31.79 8.48
C THR A 248 5.96 -30.37 9.00
N LYS A 249 7.03 -29.59 8.73
CA LYS A 249 7.08 -28.13 9.01
C LYS A 249 6.09 -27.34 8.16
N GLU A 250 5.83 -27.81 6.92
CA GLU A 250 4.89 -27.20 5.98
C GLU A 250 3.42 -27.31 6.42
N LEU A 251 3.10 -28.18 7.39
CA LEU A 251 1.72 -28.42 7.81
C LEU A 251 1.14 -27.28 8.67
N SER A 252 1.90 -26.63 9.55
CA SER A 252 1.34 -25.51 10.32
C SER A 252 1.03 -24.27 9.47
N PRO A 253 1.89 -23.81 8.53
CA PRO A 253 1.53 -22.71 7.62
C PRO A 253 0.31 -23.06 6.75
N GLY A 254 0.22 -24.29 6.23
CA GLY A 254 -0.94 -24.71 5.42
C GLY A 254 -2.26 -24.84 6.20
N VAL A 255 -2.20 -24.96 7.52
CA VAL A 255 -3.38 -24.91 8.42
C VAL A 255 -3.73 -23.45 8.78
N ASP A 256 -2.73 -22.60 9.00
CA ASP A 256 -2.89 -21.17 9.29
C ASP A 256 -3.48 -20.41 8.08
N ASP A 257 -2.90 -20.60 6.89
CA ASP A 257 -3.43 -20.13 5.58
C ASP A 257 -4.92 -20.48 5.40
N LEU A 258 -5.34 -21.67 5.86
CA LEU A 258 -6.73 -22.09 5.79
C LEU A 258 -7.58 -21.42 6.88
N ALA A 259 -7.12 -21.38 8.13
CA ALA A 259 -7.83 -20.75 9.24
C ALA A 259 -8.12 -19.25 8.96
N LEU A 260 -7.13 -18.52 8.46
CA LEU A 260 -7.25 -17.11 8.07
C LEU A 260 -8.34 -16.88 7.00
N CYS A 261 -8.50 -17.81 6.05
CA CYS A 261 -9.54 -17.71 5.02
C CYS A 261 -10.96 -18.02 5.53
N LEU A 262 -11.09 -18.67 6.70
CA LEU A 262 -12.38 -19.04 7.28
C LEU A 262 -13.04 -17.90 8.05
N TYR A 263 -12.31 -16.91 8.58
CA TYR A 263 -12.89 -15.78 9.34
C TYR A 263 -13.82 -14.90 8.48
N PRO A 264 -14.85 -14.26 9.07
CA PRO A 264 -15.80 -13.44 8.32
C PRO A 264 -15.16 -12.09 7.90
N PRO A 265 -15.47 -11.57 6.70
CA PRO A 265 -16.23 -12.22 5.62
C PRO A 265 -15.37 -13.28 4.92
N MET A 266 -15.90 -14.50 4.80
CA MET A 266 -15.16 -15.67 4.32
C MET A 266 -14.72 -15.53 2.86
N ASP A 267 -13.44 -15.79 2.57
CA ASP A 267 -12.96 -15.87 1.18
C ASP A 267 -13.16 -17.28 0.63
N TYR A 268 -14.31 -17.52 -0.01
CA TYR A 268 -14.59 -18.81 -0.64
C TYR A 268 -13.57 -19.22 -1.72
N SER A 269 -12.88 -18.27 -2.38
CA SER A 269 -11.81 -18.58 -3.34
C SER A 269 -10.54 -19.01 -2.61
N GLY A 270 -10.15 -18.27 -1.56
CA GLY A 270 -9.05 -18.60 -0.67
C GLY A 270 -9.24 -19.96 0.01
N VAL A 271 -10.47 -20.28 0.42
CA VAL A 271 -10.83 -21.61 0.95
C VAL A 271 -10.71 -22.70 -0.12
N GLU A 272 -11.20 -22.49 -1.36
CA GLU A 272 -11.06 -23.51 -2.44
C GLU A 272 -9.58 -23.81 -2.76
N ASP A 273 -8.75 -22.76 -2.82
CA ASP A 273 -7.30 -22.86 -3.02
C ASP A 273 -6.61 -23.54 -1.83
N ASN A 274 -6.81 -23.06 -0.60
CA ASN A 274 -6.05 -23.50 0.57
C ASN A 274 -6.47 -24.90 1.05
N VAL A 275 -7.75 -25.28 0.93
CA VAL A 275 -8.17 -26.69 1.11
C VAL A 275 -7.52 -27.61 0.09
N SER A 276 -7.38 -27.16 -1.17
CA SER A 276 -6.71 -27.95 -2.21
C SER A 276 -5.21 -28.08 -1.96
N LYS A 277 -4.53 -27.00 -1.51
CA LYS A 277 -3.11 -27.03 -1.10
C LYS A 277 -2.87 -27.94 0.10
N LEU A 278 -3.61 -27.75 1.20
CA LEU A 278 -3.45 -28.52 2.44
C LEU A 278 -3.78 -30.01 2.22
N GLY A 279 -4.81 -30.32 1.43
CA GLY A 279 -5.13 -31.71 1.06
C GLY A 279 -4.02 -32.38 0.26
N ALA A 280 -3.44 -31.69 -0.73
CA ALA A 280 -2.30 -32.21 -1.51
C ALA A 280 -1.04 -32.38 -0.64
N LEU A 281 -0.76 -31.43 0.27
CA LEU A 281 0.34 -31.52 1.22
C LEU A 281 0.16 -32.70 2.18
N LEU A 282 -1.03 -32.89 2.76
CA LEU A 282 -1.32 -34.02 3.64
C LEU A 282 -1.14 -35.36 2.93
N LYS A 283 -1.57 -35.49 1.67
CA LYS A 283 -1.31 -36.69 0.87
C LYS A 283 0.19 -36.93 0.66
N LYS A 284 0.97 -35.88 0.38
CA LYS A 284 2.45 -35.97 0.26
C LYS A 284 3.11 -36.38 1.58
N VAL A 285 2.66 -35.85 2.72
CA VAL A 285 3.11 -36.27 4.06
C VAL A 285 2.78 -37.75 4.30
N LEU A 286 1.54 -38.18 4.04
CA LEU A 286 1.11 -39.57 4.21
C LEU A 286 1.87 -40.55 3.31
N GLU A 287 2.29 -40.13 2.11
CA GLU A 287 3.15 -40.93 1.22
C GLU A 287 4.58 -41.07 1.78
N ILE A 288 5.21 -39.98 2.23
CA ILE A 288 6.56 -40.02 2.81
C ILE A 288 6.56 -40.86 4.10
N ILE A 289 5.52 -40.75 4.94
CA ILE A 289 5.31 -41.65 6.08
C ILE A 289 5.28 -43.11 5.61
N ARG A 290 4.47 -43.43 4.59
CA ARG A 290 4.32 -44.79 4.03
C ARG A 290 5.62 -45.38 3.48
N CYS A 291 6.49 -44.55 2.91
CA CYS A 291 7.80 -44.95 2.38
C CYS A 291 8.92 -45.01 3.44
N SER A 292 8.68 -44.49 4.66
CA SER A 292 9.68 -44.42 5.73
C SER A 292 9.72 -45.67 6.61
N HIS A 293 10.88 -45.95 7.21
CA HIS A 293 11.10 -47.07 8.14
C HIS A 293 10.20 -47.01 9.40
N VAL A 294 9.56 -45.88 9.72
CA VAL A 294 8.65 -45.78 10.88
C VAL A 294 7.25 -46.32 10.63
N CYS A 295 6.91 -46.69 9.38
CA CYS A 295 5.60 -47.20 8.98
C CYS A 295 5.61 -48.72 8.75
N GLY A 296 5.37 -49.51 9.80
CA GLY A 296 5.06 -50.94 9.67
C GLY A 296 3.61 -51.21 9.26
N GLU A 297 3.24 -52.49 9.10
CA GLU A 297 1.88 -52.93 8.74
C GLU A 297 0.80 -52.33 9.66
N SER A 298 1.09 -52.24 10.97
CA SER A 298 0.16 -51.66 11.95
C SER A 298 -0.08 -50.14 11.75
N GLN A 299 0.89 -49.43 11.15
CA GLN A 299 0.78 -48.00 10.85
C GLN A 299 0.00 -47.75 9.57
N LEU A 300 0.18 -48.62 8.57
CA LEU A 300 -0.50 -48.52 7.26
C LEU A 300 -2.03 -48.37 7.40
N THR A 301 -2.63 -49.04 8.40
CA THR A 301 -4.06 -48.95 8.70
C THR A 301 -4.57 -47.53 8.98
N TRP A 302 -3.83 -46.73 9.75
CA TRP A 302 -4.23 -45.35 10.05
C TRP A 302 -3.78 -44.37 8.96
N VAL A 303 -2.70 -44.68 8.23
CA VAL A 303 -2.29 -43.91 7.04
C VAL A 303 -3.39 -43.95 5.97
N GLN A 304 -3.93 -45.13 5.68
CA GLN A 304 -5.05 -45.32 4.75
C GLN A 304 -6.35 -44.65 5.24
N PHE A 305 -6.64 -44.71 6.54
CA PHE A 305 -7.79 -44.03 7.13
C PHE A 305 -7.70 -42.50 7.00
N LEU A 306 -6.51 -41.92 7.26
CA LEU A 306 -6.31 -40.47 7.12
C LEU A 306 -6.35 -40.02 5.66
N ASP A 307 -5.83 -40.81 4.72
CA ASP A 307 -5.90 -40.51 3.29
C ASP A 307 -7.36 -40.41 2.80
N GLY A 308 -8.20 -41.38 3.16
CA GLY A 308 -9.64 -41.35 2.88
C GLY A 308 -10.39 -40.23 3.62
N ALA A 309 -9.94 -39.84 4.82
CA ALA A 309 -10.49 -38.69 5.54
C ALA A 309 -10.12 -37.35 4.90
N VAL A 310 -8.93 -37.22 4.30
CA VAL A 310 -8.53 -36.06 3.50
C VAL A 310 -9.42 -35.95 2.26
N ASP A 311 -9.60 -37.03 1.50
CA ASP A 311 -10.47 -37.03 0.31
C ASP A 311 -11.93 -36.72 0.65
N HIS A 312 -12.48 -37.28 1.73
CA HIS A 312 -13.84 -37.00 2.16
C HIS A 312 -14.06 -35.50 2.45
N ASN A 313 -13.16 -34.88 3.20
CA ASN A 313 -13.31 -33.46 3.54
C ASN A 313 -13.04 -32.56 2.32
N LEU A 314 -12.03 -32.87 1.51
CA LEU A 314 -11.71 -32.09 0.30
C LEU A 314 -12.85 -32.14 -0.74
N GLN A 315 -13.47 -33.30 -0.96
CA GLN A 315 -14.63 -33.41 -1.85
C GLN A 315 -15.84 -32.68 -1.24
N LYS A 316 -16.15 -32.92 0.05
CA LYS A 316 -17.30 -32.30 0.72
C LYS A 316 -17.23 -30.78 0.78
N THR A 317 -16.03 -30.19 0.94
CA THR A 317 -15.86 -28.74 0.81
C THR A 317 -16.15 -28.29 -0.60
N LYS A 318 -15.62 -28.97 -1.63
CA LYS A 318 -15.88 -28.62 -3.04
C LYS A 318 -17.36 -28.73 -3.41
N ASP A 319 -18.06 -29.76 -2.92
CA ASP A 319 -19.50 -29.92 -3.12
C ASP A 319 -20.29 -28.74 -2.53
N LEU A 320 -19.94 -28.29 -1.31
CA LEU A 320 -20.59 -27.14 -0.66
C LEU A 320 -20.26 -25.80 -1.32
N LEU A 321 -19.01 -25.60 -1.75
CA LEU A 321 -18.60 -24.42 -2.51
C LEU A 321 -19.27 -24.36 -3.90
N GLN A 322 -19.56 -25.52 -4.51
CA GLN A 322 -20.23 -25.62 -5.81
C GLN A 322 -21.76 -25.55 -5.72
N GLN A 323 -22.39 -25.97 -4.60
CA GLN A 323 -23.85 -25.87 -4.40
C GLN A 323 -24.37 -24.43 -4.50
N ASP A 324 -23.57 -23.44 -4.09
CA ASP A 324 -23.85 -22.00 -4.24
C ASP A 324 -22.96 -21.32 -5.30
N ARG A 325 -22.34 -22.06 -6.23
CA ARG A 325 -21.88 -21.44 -7.50
C ARG A 325 -23.12 -21.13 -8.31
N GLN A 326 -23.59 -19.91 -8.07
CA GLN A 326 -24.80 -19.26 -8.58
C GLN A 326 -25.20 -19.74 -9.97
N ILE A 327 -26.36 -20.41 -10.06
CA ILE A 327 -26.85 -21.03 -11.30
C ILE A 327 -27.01 -19.94 -12.36
N PRO A 328 -26.23 -19.95 -13.45
CA PRO A 328 -26.32 -18.90 -14.46
C PRO A 328 -27.68 -18.90 -15.15
N THR A 329 -28.27 -17.72 -15.41
CA THR A 329 -29.62 -17.62 -15.98
C THR A 329 -29.66 -16.77 -17.24
N GLU A 330 -30.49 -17.18 -18.21
CA GLU A 330 -30.70 -16.39 -19.44
C GLU A 330 -31.34 -15.04 -19.13
N LYS A 331 -32.19 -14.98 -18.08
CA LYS A 331 -32.90 -13.77 -17.63
C LYS A 331 -31.94 -12.67 -17.15
N GLN A 332 -30.86 -13.05 -16.47
CA GLN A 332 -29.82 -12.13 -15.99
C GLN A 332 -28.68 -11.96 -17.01
N GLY A 333 -28.77 -12.60 -18.18
CA GLY A 333 -27.72 -12.55 -19.19
C GLY A 333 -26.42 -13.22 -18.78
N THR A 334 -26.43 -14.05 -17.73
CA THR A 334 -25.28 -14.81 -17.23
C THR A 334 -25.20 -16.23 -17.82
N LEU A 335 -26.29 -16.71 -18.41
CA LEU A 335 -26.31 -17.89 -19.29
C LEU A 335 -26.72 -17.50 -20.72
N SER A 336 -26.22 -18.23 -21.71
CA SER A 336 -26.70 -18.16 -23.08
C SER A 336 -26.66 -19.54 -23.74
N LEU A 337 -27.79 -19.97 -24.30
CA LEU A 337 -27.91 -21.25 -25.01
C LEU A 337 -28.04 -21.03 -26.53
N PHE A 338 -27.29 -21.79 -27.31
CA PHE A 338 -27.27 -21.75 -28.78
C PHE A 338 -27.01 -23.14 -29.37
N GLY A 339 -27.50 -23.37 -30.59
CA GLY A 339 -27.27 -24.61 -31.34
C GLY A 339 -26.73 -24.35 -32.74
N VAL A 340 -26.16 -25.37 -33.37
CA VAL A 340 -25.76 -25.34 -34.78
C VAL A 340 -26.30 -26.59 -35.50
N PRO A 341 -27.33 -26.50 -36.36
CA PRO A 341 -28.17 -25.31 -36.61
C PRO A 341 -28.93 -24.85 -35.36
N ASP A 342 -29.51 -23.63 -35.40
CA ASP A 342 -30.10 -23.00 -34.22
C ASP A 342 -31.48 -23.59 -33.85
N VAL A 343 -31.44 -24.74 -33.18
CA VAL A 343 -32.62 -25.48 -32.66
C VAL A 343 -32.71 -25.38 -31.12
N ALA A 344 -31.98 -24.46 -30.50
CA ALA A 344 -31.95 -24.29 -29.05
C ALA A 344 -33.19 -23.54 -28.54
N THR A 345 -33.96 -24.16 -27.65
CA THR A 345 -35.18 -23.57 -27.05
C THR A 345 -34.82 -22.54 -25.97
N ARG A 346 -34.53 -21.30 -26.38
CA ARG A 346 -34.21 -20.18 -25.48
C ARG A 346 -35.42 -19.70 -24.67
N SER A 347 -35.17 -19.16 -23.47
CA SER A 347 -36.16 -18.39 -22.72
C SER A 347 -36.59 -17.12 -23.48
N ARG A 348 -37.88 -16.77 -23.38
CA ARG A 348 -38.42 -15.50 -23.89
C ARG A 348 -37.88 -14.26 -23.14
N SER A 349 -37.22 -14.45 -22.00
CA SER A 349 -36.58 -13.38 -21.21
C SER A 349 -35.06 -13.33 -21.36
N ALA A 350 -34.48 -14.05 -22.32
CA ALA A 350 -33.03 -14.09 -22.54
C ALA A 350 -32.50 -12.73 -23.05
N ILE A 351 -31.58 -12.09 -22.32
CA ILE A 351 -31.08 -10.73 -22.67
C ILE A 351 -29.71 -10.71 -23.35
N ALA A 352 -28.79 -11.63 -22.99
CA ALA A 352 -27.42 -11.66 -23.51
C ALA A 352 -27.18 -12.90 -24.39
N VAL A 353 -28.00 -13.08 -25.44
CA VAL A 353 -27.94 -14.24 -26.34
C VAL A 353 -26.72 -14.16 -27.27
N TRP A 354 -25.77 -15.07 -27.07
CA TRP A 354 -24.61 -15.28 -27.96
C TRP A 354 -25.03 -15.98 -29.26
N LYS A 355 -24.36 -15.61 -30.36
CA LYS A 355 -24.53 -16.25 -31.67
C LYS A 355 -23.39 -17.23 -31.94
N ALA A 356 -23.71 -18.39 -32.53
CA ALA A 356 -22.73 -19.34 -33.04
C ALA A 356 -23.00 -19.61 -34.53
N ASP A 357 -22.01 -19.34 -35.40
CA ASP A 357 -22.06 -19.67 -36.82
C ASP A 357 -21.05 -20.77 -37.16
N LEU A 358 -21.41 -21.66 -38.08
CA LEU A 358 -20.49 -22.66 -38.62
C LEU A 358 -19.49 -21.99 -39.58
N HIS A 359 -18.18 -22.11 -39.31
CA HIS A 359 -17.16 -21.55 -40.20
C HIS A 359 -16.91 -22.46 -41.41
N LYS A 360 -16.45 -21.85 -42.52
CA LYS A 360 -16.28 -22.51 -43.82
C LYS A 360 -15.22 -23.62 -43.83
N ASP A 361 -14.28 -23.58 -42.88
CA ASP A 361 -13.21 -24.57 -42.74
C ASP A 361 -13.66 -25.83 -41.97
N SER A 362 -14.93 -25.92 -41.58
CA SER A 362 -15.49 -27.11 -40.92
C SER A 362 -15.48 -28.32 -41.84
N SER A 363 -15.10 -29.48 -41.28
CA SER A 363 -15.00 -30.75 -41.98
C SER A 363 -15.74 -31.87 -41.24
N LEU A 364 -15.85 -33.05 -41.87
CA LEU A 364 -16.45 -34.25 -41.27
C LEU A 364 -15.72 -34.75 -40.00
N GLN A 365 -14.53 -34.23 -39.69
CA GLN A 365 -13.73 -34.60 -38.50
C GLN A 365 -13.45 -33.41 -37.57
N THR A 366 -13.84 -32.17 -37.93
CA THR A 366 -13.52 -30.97 -37.14
C THR A 366 -14.56 -29.88 -37.38
N LEU A 367 -15.32 -29.56 -36.34
CA LEU A 367 -16.29 -28.46 -36.36
C LEU A 367 -15.56 -27.16 -35.99
N VAL A 368 -15.69 -26.12 -36.82
CA VAL A 368 -15.11 -24.80 -36.54
C VAL A 368 -16.24 -23.81 -36.34
N LEU A 369 -16.31 -23.16 -35.17
CA LEU A 369 -17.41 -22.28 -34.78
C LEU A 369 -16.94 -20.84 -34.57
N ASN A 370 -17.65 -19.89 -35.18
CA ASN A 370 -17.52 -18.47 -34.89
C ASN A 370 -18.51 -18.11 -33.78
N LEU A 371 -18.02 -17.91 -32.56
CA LEU A 371 -18.82 -17.43 -31.42
C LEU A 371 -18.80 -15.90 -31.36
N THR A 372 -19.97 -15.28 -31.24
CA THR A 372 -20.13 -13.82 -31.17
C THR A 372 -21.01 -13.45 -29.96
N PRO A 373 -20.45 -12.86 -28.89
CA PRO A 373 -21.24 -12.29 -27.80
C PRO A 373 -21.94 -10.99 -28.25
N PRO A 374 -23.16 -10.70 -27.75
CA PRO A 374 -23.80 -9.40 -27.92
C PRO A 374 -23.10 -8.31 -27.10
N ALA A 375 -23.34 -7.04 -27.45
CA ALA A 375 -22.75 -5.88 -26.76
C ALA A 375 -23.22 -5.70 -25.30
N VAL A 376 -24.21 -6.47 -24.85
CA VAL A 376 -24.75 -6.46 -23.48
C VAL A 376 -24.30 -7.66 -22.63
N THR A 377 -23.35 -8.46 -23.11
CA THR A 377 -22.78 -9.57 -22.32
C THR A 377 -22.00 -9.04 -21.11
N PRO A 378 -22.27 -9.51 -19.88
CA PRO A 378 -21.45 -9.23 -18.70
C PRO A 378 -19.96 -9.49 -18.87
N VAL A 379 -19.16 -8.55 -18.39
CA VAL A 379 -17.70 -8.67 -18.25
C VAL A 379 -17.37 -9.61 -17.09
N GLY A 380 -16.53 -10.63 -17.35
CA GLY A 380 -16.23 -11.69 -16.40
C GLY A 380 -15.56 -12.92 -17.02
N GLU A 381 -15.29 -13.94 -16.20
CA GLU A 381 -15.00 -15.30 -16.67
C GLU A 381 -16.30 -15.98 -17.14
N TRP A 382 -16.22 -16.70 -18.26
CA TRP A 382 -17.30 -17.48 -18.84
C TRP A 382 -16.86 -18.92 -19.07
N ILE A 383 -17.69 -19.89 -18.67
CA ILE A 383 -17.44 -21.32 -18.90
C ILE A 383 -18.16 -21.75 -20.19
N LEU A 384 -17.43 -22.35 -21.13
CA LEU A 384 -17.98 -22.88 -22.37
C LEU A 384 -18.10 -24.40 -22.30
N THR A 385 -19.32 -24.92 -22.19
CA THR A 385 -19.64 -26.34 -22.40
C THR A 385 -20.24 -26.58 -23.79
N VAL A 386 -20.16 -27.82 -24.27
CA VAL A 386 -20.85 -28.29 -25.47
C VAL A 386 -21.58 -29.59 -25.15
N LYS A 387 -22.76 -29.78 -25.73
CA LYS A 387 -23.58 -30.98 -25.56
C LYS A 387 -23.72 -31.74 -26.87
N LEU A 388 -23.27 -32.99 -26.91
CA LEU A 388 -23.25 -33.83 -28.11
C LEU A 388 -23.71 -35.24 -27.77
N GLY A 389 -24.67 -35.79 -28.52
CA GLY A 389 -25.21 -37.14 -28.28
C GLY A 389 -26.00 -37.34 -26.97
N GLY A 390 -26.03 -36.32 -26.10
CA GLY A 390 -26.60 -36.38 -24.75
C GLY A 390 -25.56 -36.11 -23.66
N GLU A 391 -24.29 -36.39 -23.95
CA GLU A 391 -23.15 -36.09 -23.08
C GLU A 391 -22.78 -34.60 -23.15
N GLU A 392 -22.23 -34.08 -22.06
CA GLU A 392 -21.82 -32.68 -21.94
C GLU A 392 -20.33 -32.58 -21.58
N MET A 393 -19.63 -31.68 -22.26
CA MET A 393 -18.17 -31.59 -22.26
C MET A 393 -17.74 -30.13 -22.07
N LEU A 394 -16.79 -29.90 -21.16
CA LEU A 394 -16.13 -28.61 -21.00
C LEU A 394 -15.16 -28.37 -22.16
N LEU A 395 -15.37 -27.31 -22.94
CA LEU A 395 -14.43 -26.86 -23.98
C LEU A 395 -13.38 -25.90 -23.44
N GLY A 396 -13.69 -25.13 -22.40
CA GLY A 396 -12.73 -24.27 -21.71
C GLY A 396 -13.36 -23.08 -20.98
N LYS A 397 -12.49 -22.17 -20.55
CA LYS A 397 -12.84 -20.87 -19.97
C LYS A 397 -12.54 -19.76 -20.97
N LEU A 398 -13.38 -18.73 -20.99
CA LEU A 398 -13.24 -17.51 -21.77
C LEU A 398 -13.27 -16.32 -20.80
N VAL A 399 -12.70 -15.18 -21.19
CA VAL A 399 -12.89 -13.90 -20.46
C VAL A 399 -13.48 -12.88 -21.42
N VAL A 400 -14.61 -12.30 -21.02
CA VAL A 400 -15.29 -11.23 -21.77
C VAL A 400 -14.92 -9.89 -21.15
N LEU A 401 -14.56 -8.93 -22.00
CA LEU A 401 -14.16 -7.56 -21.65
C LEU A 401 -14.94 -6.56 -22.52
N TYR A 402 -15.01 -5.29 -22.12
CA TYR A 402 -15.51 -4.24 -23.00
C TYR A 402 -14.63 -4.13 -24.27
N ASN A 403 -15.23 -3.81 -25.41
CA ASN A 403 -14.56 -3.84 -26.71
C ASN A 403 -14.40 -2.44 -27.33
N PRO A 404 -13.34 -1.68 -27.00
CA PRO A 404 -12.98 -0.42 -27.63
C PRO A 404 -12.22 -0.65 -28.95
N TRP A 405 -12.68 -1.61 -29.76
CA TRP A 405 -12.15 -2.03 -31.07
C TRP A 405 -10.76 -2.70 -31.03
N CYS A 406 -10.79 -3.99 -30.66
CA CYS A 406 -9.69 -4.97 -30.61
C CYS A 406 -8.70 -4.88 -31.81
N PRO A 407 -7.36 -4.90 -31.58
CA PRO A 407 -6.66 -6.17 -31.32
C PRO A 407 -6.06 -6.31 -29.90
N VAL A 408 -5.91 -7.57 -29.46
CA VAL A 408 -5.45 -8.00 -28.13
C VAL A 408 -4.21 -7.25 -27.61
N ALA A 409 -4.39 -6.45 -26.56
CA ALA A 409 -3.29 -5.97 -25.75
C ALA A 409 -2.76 -7.10 -24.86
N LYS A 410 -1.47 -7.45 -25.00
CA LYS A 410 -0.78 -8.36 -24.07
C LYS A 410 -0.31 -7.59 -22.84
N PHE A 411 -1.05 -7.70 -21.74
CA PHE A 411 -0.76 -7.07 -20.45
C PHE A 411 0.40 -7.76 -19.69
N GLU A 412 0.65 -7.38 -18.44
CA GLU A 412 1.46 -8.16 -17.49
C GLU A 412 0.69 -9.38 -16.95
N ASP A 413 1.43 -10.36 -16.42
CA ASP A 413 0.88 -11.63 -15.95
C ASP A 413 -0.04 -11.42 -14.72
N ASN A 414 -1.10 -12.23 -14.63
CA ASN A 414 -2.19 -12.22 -13.66
C ASN A 414 -3.08 -10.96 -13.64
N MET A 415 -2.83 -9.93 -14.48
CA MET A 415 -3.61 -8.68 -14.44
C MET A 415 -5.12 -8.87 -14.63
N VAL A 416 -5.53 -9.85 -15.45
CA VAL A 416 -6.93 -10.21 -15.68
C VAL A 416 -7.56 -10.74 -14.39
N ASP A 417 -6.92 -11.74 -13.77
CA ASP A 417 -7.39 -12.40 -12.56
C ASP A 417 -7.49 -11.41 -11.38
N ILE A 418 -6.52 -10.49 -11.29
CA ILE A 418 -6.52 -9.39 -10.29
C ILE A 418 -7.76 -8.50 -10.47
N CYS A 419 -8.09 -8.11 -11.70
CA CYS A 419 -9.21 -7.19 -11.95
C CYS A 419 -10.58 -7.89 -11.92
N LEU A 420 -10.65 -9.20 -12.20
CA LEU A 420 -11.85 -9.99 -11.96
C LEU A 420 -12.10 -10.15 -10.45
N ARG A 421 -11.08 -10.55 -9.67
CA ARG A 421 -11.15 -10.62 -8.20
C ARG A 421 -11.53 -9.28 -7.56
N MET A 422 -11.12 -8.14 -8.15
CA MET A 422 -11.56 -6.81 -7.71
C MET A 422 -13.06 -6.57 -7.90
N LEU A 423 -13.68 -7.11 -8.95
CA LEU A 423 -15.14 -7.01 -9.13
C LEU A 423 -15.87 -7.97 -8.18
N ASP A 424 -15.32 -9.17 -7.95
CA ASP A 424 -15.92 -10.20 -7.07
C ASP A 424 -15.83 -9.86 -5.58
N LEU A 425 -14.91 -8.99 -5.16
CA LEU A 425 -14.74 -8.56 -3.76
C LEU A 425 -15.51 -7.29 -3.37
N ASN A 426 -16.29 -6.69 -4.27
CA ASN A 426 -17.01 -5.44 -3.98
C ASN A 426 -18.26 -5.65 -3.12
N LEU A 427 -18.62 -4.67 -2.27
CA LEU A 427 -19.77 -4.74 -1.35
C LEU A 427 -21.12 -5.12 -2.00
N LYS A 428 -21.32 -4.89 -3.30
CA LYS A 428 -22.55 -5.31 -3.99
C LYS A 428 -22.53 -6.79 -4.35
N HIS A 429 -21.39 -7.31 -4.80
CA HIS A 429 -21.21 -8.74 -5.06
C HIS A 429 -21.38 -9.57 -3.79
N GLY A 430 -20.92 -9.05 -2.64
CA GLY A 430 -21.17 -9.68 -1.33
C GLY A 430 -22.65 -9.72 -0.91
N LYS A 431 -23.50 -8.84 -1.46
CA LYS A 431 -24.93 -8.73 -1.12
C LYS A 431 -25.85 -9.48 -2.08
N ASP A 432 -25.66 -9.27 -3.38
CA ASP A 432 -26.28 -10.07 -4.44
C ASP A 432 -25.26 -10.25 -5.59
N PRO A 433 -24.55 -11.40 -5.65
CA PRO A 433 -23.61 -11.64 -6.73
C PRO A 433 -24.28 -11.77 -8.11
N ALA A 434 -25.59 -12.08 -8.17
CA ALA A 434 -26.29 -12.31 -9.42
C ALA A 434 -26.70 -11.00 -10.08
N ASP A 435 -27.19 -10.05 -9.28
CA ASP A 435 -27.46 -8.69 -9.74
C ASP A 435 -26.15 -7.96 -10.04
N ASP A 436 -25.10 -8.12 -9.22
CA ASP A 436 -23.77 -7.56 -9.50
C ASP A 436 -23.21 -8.06 -10.84
N VAL A 437 -23.14 -9.38 -11.05
CA VAL A 437 -22.60 -9.94 -12.30
C VAL A 437 -23.48 -9.57 -13.50
N SER A 438 -24.81 -9.56 -13.36
CA SER A 438 -25.73 -9.02 -14.37
C SER A 438 -25.40 -7.55 -14.72
N ALA A 439 -25.20 -6.71 -13.71
CA ALA A 439 -24.90 -5.28 -13.88
C ALA A 439 -23.49 -5.00 -14.46
N ARG A 440 -22.58 -5.98 -14.48
CA ARG A 440 -21.25 -5.86 -15.15
C ARG A 440 -21.33 -5.68 -16.66
N CYS A 441 -22.50 -5.78 -17.28
CA CYS A 441 -22.72 -5.36 -18.67
C CYS A 441 -22.71 -3.82 -18.85
N ASN A 442 -22.91 -3.05 -17.77
CA ASN A 442 -23.01 -1.59 -17.82
C ASN A 442 -21.70 -0.91 -17.40
N PRO A 443 -21.01 -0.16 -18.29
CA PRO A 443 -19.73 0.46 -17.97
C PRO A 443 -19.87 1.59 -16.93
N ILE A 444 -21.06 2.17 -16.73
CA ILE A 444 -21.32 3.14 -15.65
C ILE A 444 -21.26 2.43 -14.29
N TYR A 445 -21.90 1.25 -14.18
CA TYR A 445 -21.89 0.45 -12.96
C TYR A 445 -20.47 -0.03 -12.62
N VAL A 446 -19.77 -0.61 -13.60
CA VAL A 446 -18.38 -1.08 -13.43
C VAL A 446 -17.44 0.09 -13.09
N SER A 447 -17.62 1.26 -13.72
CA SER A 447 -16.81 2.44 -13.41
C SER A 447 -16.95 2.86 -11.94
N ARG A 448 -18.18 2.83 -11.40
CA ARG A 448 -18.44 3.19 -10.01
C ARG A 448 -17.96 2.13 -9.02
N VAL A 449 -18.14 0.83 -9.32
CA VAL A 449 -17.59 -0.27 -8.51
C VAL A 449 -16.06 -0.18 -8.40
N VAL A 450 -15.37 0.04 -9.52
CA VAL A 450 -13.91 0.22 -9.52
C VAL A 450 -13.52 1.52 -8.80
N SER A 451 -14.32 2.60 -8.86
CA SER A 451 -14.01 3.83 -8.08
C SER A 451 -14.02 3.60 -6.56
N ALA A 452 -14.89 2.72 -6.06
CA ALA A 452 -14.87 2.27 -4.67
C ALA A 452 -13.67 1.36 -4.41
N MET A 453 -13.60 0.21 -5.10
CA MET A 453 -12.58 -0.83 -4.88
C MET A 453 -11.12 -0.39 -5.07
N ILE A 454 -10.86 0.75 -5.69
CA ILE A 454 -9.52 1.34 -5.78
C ILE A 454 -9.03 1.90 -4.44
N ASN A 455 -9.92 2.28 -3.53
CA ASN A 455 -9.61 2.68 -2.15
C ASN A 455 -10.10 1.64 -1.12
N SER A 456 -9.48 1.59 0.05
CA SER A 456 -9.75 0.56 1.06
C SER A 456 -10.44 1.07 2.33
N VAL A 457 -11.31 2.08 2.22
CA VAL A 457 -11.86 2.74 3.42
C VAL A 457 -13.15 2.06 3.91
N ASP A 458 -14.02 1.61 2.99
CA ASP A 458 -15.23 0.85 3.33
C ASP A 458 -15.20 -0.62 2.83
N ASP A 459 -14.34 -0.94 1.85
CA ASP A 459 -14.22 -2.25 1.18
C ASP A 459 -12.79 -2.85 1.37
N ARG A 460 -12.59 -4.15 1.04
CA ARG A 460 -11.24 -4.77 0.87
C ARG A 460 -10.52 -4.30 -0.42
N GLY A 461 -10.55 -2.99 -0.68
CA GLY A 461 -10.00 -2.36 -1.87
C GLY A 461 -8.48 -2.24 -1.91
N VAL A 462 -7.95 -1.77 -3.05
CA VAL A 462 -6.54 -1.93 -3.43
C VAL A 462 -5.57 -1.09 -2.58
N LEU A 463 -5.89 0.18 -2.33
CA LEU A 463 -4.95 1.13 -1.72
C LEU A 463 -5.51 1.75 -0.43
N ALA A 464 -4.70 1.72 0.61
CA ALA A 464 -4.89 2.54 1.80
C ALA A 464 -4.30 3.93 1.57
N GLY A 465 -5.13 4.97 1.70
CA GLY A 465 -4.67 6.36 1.53
C GLY A 465 -3.86 6.86 2.73
N ASN A 466 -2.80 7.63 2.49
CA ASN A 466 -2.17 8.42 3.54
C ASN A 466 -1.56 9.71 2.99
N TRP A 467 -1.99 10.84 3.54
CA TRP A 467 -1.57 12.18 3.15
C TRP A 467 -0.51 12.79 4.09
N SER A 468 -0.06 12.13 5.16
CA SER A 468 0.99 12.66 6.04
C SER A 468 2.00 11.61 6.53
N PRO A 469 3.29 11.97 6.71
CA PRO A 469 4.25 11.12 7.41
C PRO A 469 3.87 10.95 8.89
N PRO A 470 4.26 9.84 9.54
CA PRO A 470 5.12 8.79 9.03
C PRO A 470 4.37 7.67 8.29
N TYR A 471 4.91 7.25 7.14
CA TYR A 471 4.35 6.16 6.33
C TYR A 471 4.70 4.76 6.89
N VAL A 472 4.40 4.50 8.18
CA VAL A 472 4.77 3.25 8.86
C VAL A 472 3.99 2.05 8.29
N GLY A 473 4.69 0.95 8.04
CA GLY A 473 4.07 -0.28 7.52
C GLY A 473 3.63 -0.19 6.05
N GLY A 474 4.24 0.71 5.27
CA GLY A 474 3.97 0.88 3.85
C GLY A 474 5.04 1.70 3.12
N GLN A 475 4.82 1.90 1.82
CA GLN A 475 5.66 2.73 0.96
C GLN A 475 5.20 4.20 0.97
N ASN A 476 6.15 5.14 0.85
CA ASN A 476 5.85 6.55 0.55
C ASN A 476 5.11 6.64 -0.81
N PRO A 477 3.92 7.27 -0.90
CA PRO A 477 3.10 7.28 -2.11
C PRO A 477 3.76 7.87 -3.38
N THR A 478 4.79 8.70 -3.23
CA THR A 478 5.58 9.26 -4.34
C THR A 478 6.50 8.24 -5.00
N HIS A 479 6.92 7.18 -4.30
CA HIS A 479 7.86 6.16 -4.80
C HIS A 479 7.25 5.24 -5.86
N TRP A 480 5.91 5.18 -5.96
CA TRP A 480 5.21 4.32 -6.93
C TRP A 480 5.47 4.76 -8.39
N SER A 481 6.24 3.96 -9.11
CA SER A 481 6.58 4.19 -10.52
C SER A 481 5.61 3.56 -11.54
N GLY A 482 4.61 2.79 -11.07
CA GLY A 482 3.59 2.17 -11.90
C GLY A 482 2.51 1.44 -11.08
N SER A 483 1.40 1.07 -11.74
CA SER A 483 0.22 0.45 -11.13
C SER A 483 0.33 -1.08 -10.94
N TYR A 484 1.06 -1.77 -11.83
CA TYR A 484 1.21 -3.24 -11.76
C TYR A 484 1.82 -3.74 -10.44
N PRO A 485 2.89 -3.15 -9.88
CA PRO A 485 3.43 -3.57 -8.59
C PRO A 485 2.39 -3.52 -7.45
N ILE A 486 1.56 -2.47 -7.43
CA ILE A 486 0.49 -2.28 -6.43
C ILE A 486 -0.56 -3.37 -6.57
N LEU A 487 -1.10 -3.55 -7.78
CA LEU A 487 -2.14 -4.53 -8.09
C LEU A 487 -1.68 -5.97 -7.79
N ARG A 488 -0.43 -6.29 -8.15
CA ARG A 488 0.20 -7.58 -7.84
C ARG A 488 0.43 -7.76 -6.34
N GLN A 489 0.83 -6.71 -5.62
CA GLN A 489 1.02 -6.78 -4.17
C GLN A 489 -0.31 -7.00 -3.43
N TRP A 490 -1.36 -6.26 -3.77
CA TRP A 490 -2.72 -6.44 -3.22
C TRP A 490 -3.18 -7.91 -3.39
N TYR A 491 -3.08 -8.45 -4.60
CA TYR A 491 -3.46 -9.82 -4.91
C TYR A 491 -2.63 -10.86 -4.15
N ASN A 492 -1.31 -10.69 -4.09
CA ASN A 492 -0.40 -11.58 -3.36
C ASN A 492 -0.61 -11.54 -1.84
N LEU A 493 -1.12 -10.43 -1.29
CA LEU A 493 -1.47 -10.28 0.12
C LEU A 493 -2.89 -10.78 0.45
N GLY A 494 -3.48 -11.66 -0.37
CA GLY A 494 -4.84 -12.15 -0.16
C GLY A 494 -5.89 -11.04 -0.27
N SER A 495 -5.65 -10.03 -1.12
CA SER A 495 -6.52 -8.86 -1.31
C SER A 495 -6.53 -7.87 -0.13
N HIS A 496 -5.51 -7.89 0.73
CA HIS A 496 -5.35 -6.88 1.78
C HIS A 496 -4.80 -5.54 1.24
N PRO A 497 -5.22 -4.38 1.80
CA PRO A 497 -4.88 -3.07 1.24
C PRO A 497 -3.39 -2.73 1.22
N VAL A 498 -2.90 -2.25 0.07
CA VAL A 498 -1.52 -1.81 -0.12
C VAL A 498 -1.33 -0.42 0.48
N LYS A 499 -0.31 -0.29 1.32
CA LYS A 499 0.05 0.94 2.02
C LYS A 499 1.26 1.59 1.32
N PHE A 500 1.26 2.86 0.92
CA PHE A 500 0.15 3.82 0.90
C PHE A 500 -0.05 4.45 -0.49
N GLY A 501 -1.28 4.93 -0.73
CA GLY A 501 -1.67 5.68 -1.93
C GLY A 501 -1.90 7.18 -1.67
N GLN A 502 -1.74 7.97 -2.71
CA GLN A 502 -2.15 9.39 -2.85
C GLN A 502 -2.80 9.57 -4.22
N CYS A 503 -3.39 10.74 -4.51
CA CYS A 503 -4.38 10.89 -5.60
C CYS A 503 -3.91 10.40 -6.99
N TRP A 504 -2.68 10.69 -7.41
CA TRP A 504 -2.12 10.21 -8.69
C TRP A 504 -1.91 8.68 -8.72
N VAL A 505 -1.70 8.06 -7.55
CA VAL A 505 -1.57 6.61 -7.39
C VAL A 505 -2.93 5.95 -7.61
N PHE A 506 -3.97 6.42 -6.90
CA PHE A 506 -5.34 5.96 -7.07
C PHE A 506 -5.81 6.11 -8.52
N ALA A 507 -5.66 7.31 -9.11
CA ALA A 507 -6.04 7.58 -10.49
C ALA A 507 -5.21 6.76 -11.51
N GLY A 508 -3.93 6.49 -11.22
CA GLY A 508 -3.06 5.66 -12.04
C GLY A 508 -3.46 4.18 -12.05
N VAL A 509 -3.79 3.62 -10.88
CA VAL A 509 -4.30 2.25 -10.75
C VAL A 509 -5.69 2.14 -11.38
N MET A 510 -6.62 3.05 -11.07
CA MET A 510 -7.95 3.12 -11.67
C MET A 510 -7.89 3.16 -13.20
N CYS A 511 -7.08 4.06 -13.77
CA CYS A 511 -6.90 4.17 -15.22
C CYS A 511 -6.32 2.90 -15.86
N SER A 512 -5.56 2.10 -15.09
CA SER A 512 -5.02 0.82 -15.54
C SER A 512 -6.09 -0.27 -15.53
N VAL A 513 -6.86 -0.39 -14.44
CA VAL A 513 -7.98 -1.33 -14.30
C VAL A 513 -9.04 -1.08 -15.36
N MET A 514 -9.51 0.17 -15.52
CA MET A 514 -10.49 0.53 -16.54
C MET A 514 -10.04 0.12 -17.94
N ARG A 515 -8.78 0.39 -18.31
CA ARG A 515 -8.23 0.03 -19.62
C ARG A 515 -8.07 -1.47 -19.82
N LEU A 516 -7.77 -2.23 -18.76
CA LEU A 516 -7.74 -3.68 -18.81
C LEU A 516 -9.15 -4.24 -19.07
N LEU A 517 -10.15 -3.73 -18.33
CA LEU A 517 -11.55 -4.10 -18.51
C LEU A 517 -12.13 -3.64 -19.87
N GLY A 518 -11.40 -2.82 -20.63
CA GLY A 518 -11.77 -2.34 -21.97
C GLY A 518 -12.47 -0.97 -21.99
N ILE A 519 -12.56 -0.27 -20.86
CA ILE A 519 -13.15 1.07 -20.76
C ILE A 519 -12.08 2.13 -21.12
N PRO A 520 -12.30 2.99 -22.14
CA PRO A 520 -11.34 4.01 -22.56
C PRO A 520 -11.10 5.13 -21.51
N CYS A 521 -10.18 4.89 -20.58
CA CYS A 521 -9.86 5.83 -19.49
C CYS A 521 -8.60 6.68 -19.76
N ARG A 522 -8.54 7.88 -19.18
CA ARG A 522 -7.35 8.75 -19.10
C ARG A 522 -7.30 9.44 -17.73
N VAL A 523 -6.09 9.61 -17.18
CA VAL A 523 -5.87 10.44 -15.98
C VAL A 523 -6.03 11.92 -16.36
N VAL A 524 -6.69 12.68 -15.49
CA VAL A 524 -6.82 14.14 -15.55
C VAL A 524 -6.19 14.73 -14.28
N THR A 525 -5.66 15.95 -14.36
CA THR A 525 -5.11 16.69 -13.23
C THR A 525 -5.67 18.09 -13.22
N ASN A 526 -6.42 18.44 -12.18
CA ASN A 526 -6.85 19.80 -11.87
C ASN A 526 -5.77 20.48 -11.01
N PHE A 527 -5.52 21.78 -11.20
CA PHE A 527 -4.67 22.58 -10.31
C PHE A 527 -5.56 23.56 -9.54
N GLN A 528 -5.25 23.77 -8.25
CA GLN A 528 -6.12 24.54 -7.35
C GLN A 528 -7.54 23.93 -7.34
N SER A 529 -7.62 22.64 -7.01
CA SER A 529 -8.87 21.87 -6.98
C SER A 529 -9.55 22.05 -5.64
N ALA A 530 -10.71 22.69 -5.60
CA ALA A 530 -11.42 22.89 -4.34
C ALA A 530 -11.93 21.57 -3.74
N HIS A 531 -12.14 21.58 -2.43
CA HIS A 531 -12.85 20.58 -1.65
C HIS A 531 -13.74 21.33 -0.66
N ASP A 532 -14.95 21.62 -1.12
CA ASP A 532 -16.05 22.20 -0.37
C ASP A 532 -16.69 21.08 0.47
N THR A 533 -16.65 21.22 1.80
CA THR A 533 -17.18 20.22 2.75
C THR A 533 -18.64 20.46 3.14
N ASN A 534 -19.25 21.55 2.65
CA ASN A 534 -20.54 22.04 3.10
C ASN A 534 -21.54 22.34 1.95
N SER A 535 -21.10 22.23 0.69
CA SER A 535 -21.85 22.41 -0.56
C SER A 535 -22.36 23.84 -0.83
N ASN A 536 -21.68 24.87 -0.32
CA ASN A 536 -22.03 26.28 -0.59
C ASN A 536 -21.28 26.89 -1.79
N LEU A 537 -20.43 26.13 -2.48
CA LEU A 537 -19.58 26.57 -3.60
C LEU A 537 -18.54 27.64 -3.23
N THR A 538 -18.16 27.75 -1.95
CA THR A 538 -17.11 28.67 -1.48
C THR A 538 -16.07 27.97 -0.60
N ILE A 539 -14.82 28.42 -0.67
CA ILE A 539 -13.70 27.95 0.16
C ILE A 539 -13.17 29.11 0.99
N ASP A 540 -13.47 29.05 2.30
CA ASP A 540 -13.04 30.02 3.30
C ASP A 540 -11.60 29.77 3.75
N GLU A 541 -10.70 30.74 3.51
CA GLU A 541 -9.32 30.72 4.00
C GLU A 541 -9.04 31.81 5.04
N TYR A 542 -8.56 31.40 6.21
CA TYR A 542 -8.44 32.27 7.40
C TYR A 542 -6.98 32.62 7.72
N HIS A 543 -6.63 33.91 7.68
CA HIS A 543 -5.29 34.46 7.90
C HIS A 543 -5.23 35.28 9.21
N SER A 544 -4.16 35.19 10.01
CA SER A 544 -4.06 35.97 11.28
C SER A 544 -3.49 37.39 11.11
N ASP A 545 -3.92 38.33 11.94
CA ASP A 545 -3.39 39.71 11.97
C ASP A 545 -1.91 39.82 12.40
N TYR A 546 -1.41 38.89 13.21
CA TYR A 546 0.02 38.82 13.58
C TYR A 546 0.92 38.11 12.56
N GLY A 547 0.39 37.64 11.42
CA GLY A 547 1.18 37.08 10.32
C GLY A 547 0.42 36.06 9.46
N VAL A 548 1.03 35.66 8.33
CA VAL A 548 0.40 34.76 7.34
C VAL A 548 0.43 33.28 7.76
N ALA A 549 0.06 33.00 9.01
CA ALA A 549 -0.28 31.66 9.46
C ALA A 549 -1.76 31.43 9.16
N LYS A 550 -2.06 30.46 8.28
CA LYS A 550 -3.43 30.00 8.06
C LYS A 550 -3.97 29.33 9.32
N LYS A 551 -5.16 29.74 9.77
CA LYS A 551 -5.96 29.02 10.77
C LYS A 551 -6.65 27.85 10.06
N THR A 552 -6.76 26.71 10.73
CA THR A 552 -7.43 25.52 10.16
C THR A 552 -8.89 25.81 9.84
N SER A 553 -9.25 25.50 8.58
CA SER A 553 -10.62 25.47 8.04
C SER A 553 -10.98 24.00 7.77
N PRO A 554 -12.26 23.58 7.79
CA PRO A 554 -12.65 22.27 7.30
C PRO A 554 -12.54 22.18 5.77
N ASP A 555 -12.88 23.26 5.07
CA ASP A 555 -12.76 23.39 3.62
C ASP A 555 -11.31 23.61 3.19
N SER A 556 -10.94 23.12 2.00
CA SER A 556 -9.56 23.19 1.52
C SER A 556 -9.49 23.22 -0.02
N ILE A 557 -8.30 23.53 -0.57
CA ILE A 557 -8.07 23.58 -2.03
C ILE A 557 -7.29 22.33 -2.50
N TRP A 558 -7.53 21.18 -1.86
CA TRP A 558 -6.88 19.89 -2.16
C TRP A 558 -7.77 18.68 -1.84
N ASN A 559 -7.41 17.52 -2.39
CA ASN A 559 -8.40 16.52 -2.80
C ASN A 559 -7.84 15.06 -2.75
N PHE A 560 -8.61 13.97 -2.73
CA PHE A 560 -10.03 13.77 -3.09
C PHE A 560 -10.72 12.82 -2.11
N HIS A 561 -11.81 13.22 -1.42
CA HIS A 561 -12.59 12.32 -0.57
C HIS A 561 -14.01 12.82 -0.20
N GLU A 562 -15.05 12.27 -0.85
CA GLU A 562 -16.47 12.43 -0.47
C GLU A 562 -17.15 11.06 -0.27
N LYS A 563 -18.15 10.98 0.63
CA LYS A 563 -18.95 9.77 0.90
C LYS A 563 -20.26 9.74 0.09
N SER A 564 -20.19 9.44 -1.20
CA SER A 564 -21.41 9.30 -2.00
C SER A 564 -22.19 8.02 -1.67
N ASN A 565 -23.41 8.18 -1.13
CA ASN A 565 -24.29 7.09 -0.69
C ASN A 565 -23.68 6.20 0.41
N LYS A 566 -23.01 6.84 1.39
CA LYS A 566 -22.33 6.21 2.55
C LYS A 566 -21.06 5.38 2.21
N VAL A 567 -20.61 5.36 0.95
CA VAL A 567 -19.36 4.70 0.51
C VAL A 567 -18.45 5.74 -0.15
N TYR A 568 -17.14 5.69 0.11
CA TYR A 568 -16.13 6.49 -0.57
C TYR A 568 -15.99 6.06 -2.03
N CYS A 569 -16.76 6.69 -2.90
CA CYS A 569 -16.75 6.50 -4.34
C CYS A 569 -17.22 7.79 -5.03
N CYS A 570 -16.73 8.06 -6.25
CA CYS A 570 -16.99 9.30 -6.96
C CYS A 570 -17.28 9.03 -8.44
N GLY A 571 -18.40 9.56 -8.93
CA GLY A 571 -18.83 9.49 -10.31
C GLY A 571 -19.41 8.12 -10.73
N PRO A 572 -19.44 7.82 -12.05
CA PRO A 572 -18.99 8.69 -13.13
C PRO A 572 -19.89 9.93 -13.31
N THR A 573 -19.26 11.06 -13.60
CA THR A 573 -19.90 12.37 -13.73
C THR A 573 -19.77 12.87 -15.16
N PRO A 574 -20.86 13.30 -15.83
CA PRO A 574 -20.75 13.84 -17.18
C PRO A 574 -20.01 15.19 -17.18
N VAL A 575 -18.83 15.24 -17.78
CA VAL A 575 -18.03 16.49 -17.91
C VAL A 575 -18.81 17.62 -18.61
N LYS A 576 -19.77 17.28 -19.48
CA LYS A 576 -20.71 18.26 -20.08
C LYS A 576 -21.69 18.89 -19.07
N ALA A 577 -22.08 18.15 -18.04
CA ALA A 577 -22.94 18.68 -16.98
C ALA A 577 -22.15 19.67 -16.12
N ILE A 578 -20.89 19.36 -15.82
CA ILE A 578 -19.96 20.26 -15.10
C ILE A 578 -19.75 21.56 -15.88
N LEU A 579 -19.44 21.48 -17.18
CA LEU A 579 -19.27 22.65 -18.05
C LEU A 579 -20.49 23.59 -18.03
N LYS A 580 -21.70 23.05 -17.94
CA LYS A 580 -22.96 23.80 -17.94
C LYS A 580 -23.52 24.18 -16.56
N GLY A 581 -22.95 23.69 -15.46
CA GLY A 581 -23.57 23.81 -14.14
C GLY A 581 -24.84 22.95 -13.93
N GLU A 582 -25.05 21.88 -14.70
CA GLU A 582 -26.17 20.93 -14.54
C GLU A 582 -25.96 20.01 -13.32
N THR A 583 -25.77 20.57 -12.12
CA THR A 583 -25.38 19.88 -10.87
C THR A 583 -26.37 18.82 -10.40
N ASN A 584 -27.63 18.88 -10.83
CA ASN A 584 -28.66 17.88 -10.53
C ASN A 584 -28.45 16.51 -11.21
N GLN A 585 -27.51 16.37 -12.14
CA GLN A 585 -27.22 15.08 -12.78
C GLN A 585 -26.59 14.06 -11.81
N LYS A 586 -26.80 12.76 -12.06
CA LYS A 586 -26.06 11.68 -11.38
C LYS A 586 -24.81 11.31 -12.20
N TYR A 587 -23.66 11.02 -11.58
CA TYR A 587 -23.39 10.94 -10.14
C TYR A 587 -22.42 12.04 -9.67
N ASP A 588 -22.62 12.49 -8.44
CA ASP A 588 -21.66 13.32 -7.67
C ASP A 588 -21.28 14.65 -8.33
N THR A 589 -22.17 15.15 -9.18
CA THR A 589 -21.99 16.35 -10.01
C THR A 589 -21.84 17.66 -9.20
N PRO A 590 -22.51 17.88 -8.05
CA PRO A 590 -22.28 19.09 -7.24
C PRO A 590 -20.85 19.17 -6.70
N PHE A 591 -20.31 18.05 -6.19
CA PHE A 591 -18.95 17.95 -5.69
C PHE A 591 -17.92 18.19 -6.81
N VAL A 592 -18.03 17.45 -7.93
CA VAL A 592 -17.12 17.61 -9.07
C VAL A 592 -17.25 18.99 -9.75
N PHE A 593 -18.35 19.71 -9.53
CA PHE A 593 -18.51 21.10 -9.96
C PHE A 593 -17.78 22.07 -9.03
N SER A 594 -17.91 21.91 -7.70
CA SER A 594 -17.18 22.75 -6.74
C SER A 594 -15.67 22.60 -6.91
N GLU A 595 -15.16 21.38 -7.16
CA GLU A 595 -13.75 21.09 -7.48
C GLU A 595 -13.12 22.03 -8.53
N VAL A 596 -13.92 22.53 -9.49
CA VAL A 596 -13.45 23.37 -10.62
C VAL A 596 -14.02 24.80 -10.64
N ASN A 597 -15.11 25.08 -9.92
CA ASN A 597 -15.82 26.36 -9.97
C ASN A 597 -16.08 27.04 -8.61
N ALA A 598 -15.58 26.51 -7.48
CA ALA A 598 -15.82 27.13 -6.18
C ALA A 598 -15.07 28.47 -5.99
N ASP A 599 -15.76 29.47 -5.43
CA ASP A 599 -15.22 30.78 -5.09
C ASP A 599 -14.25 30.68 -3.91
N CYS A 600 -13.08 31.33 -3.99
CA CYS A 600 -12.18 31.46 -2.86
C CYS A 600 -12.43 32.75 -2.07
N VAL A 601 -12.58 32.66 -0.74
CA VAL A 601 -12.80 33.82 0.13
C VAL A 601 -11.69 33.91 1.18
N ASP A 602 -10.88 34.97 1.10
CA ASP A 602 -9.80 35.22 2.06
C ASP A 602 -10.30 36.11 3.21
N TRP A 603 -10.11 35.66 4.45
CA TRP A 603 -10.56 36.34 5.68
C TRP A 603 -9.38 36.68 6.59
N LEU A 604 -9.33 37.92 7.07
CA LEU A 604 -8.45 38.35 8.15
C LEU A 604 -9.14 38.09 9.50
N VAL A 605 -8.49 37.30 10.35
CA VAL A 605 -8.88 37.08 11.76
C VAL A 605 -8.04 37.99 12.64
N LYS A 606 -8.70 38.95 13.30
CA LYS A 606 -8.08 39.88 14.26
C LYS A 606 -7.91 39.24 15.64
N ALA A 607 -7.07 39.84 16.48
CA ALA A 607 -6.79 39.42 17.85
C ALA A 607 -8.02 39.34 18.78
N ASP A 608 -9.10 40.06 18.45
CA ASP A 608 -10.40 40.00 19.12
C ASP A 608 -11.32 38.86 18.60
N ASN A 609 -10.79 38.01 17.71
CA ASN A 609 -11.49 36.99 16.91
C ASN A 609 -12.53 37.52 15.91
N SER A 610 -12.61 38.84 15.67
CA SER A 610 -13.44 39.36 14.58
C SER A 610 -12.86 38.98 13.22
N LYS A 611 -13.75 38.63 12.27
CA LYS A 611 -13.42 38.31 10.88
C LYS A 611 -13.64 39.56 10.02
N VAL A 612 -12.71 39.84 9.10
CA VAL A 612 -12.85 40.87 8.06
C VAL A 612 -12.53 40.22 6.72
N LYS A 613 -13.43 40.32 5.74
CA LYS A 613 -13.20 39.82 4.37
C LYS A 613 -12.09 40.65 3.71
N ILE A 614 -11.07 39.99 3.17
CA ILE A 614 -9.97 40.60 2.40
C ILE A 614 -10.36 40.66 0.93
N SER A 615 -10.78 39.53 0.37
CA SER A 615 -11.09 39.36 -1.04
C SER A 615 -11.99 38.16 -1.29
N THR A 616 -12.77 38.18 -2.38
CA THR A 616 -13.22 36.96 -3.08
C THR A 616 -12.42 36.85 -4.37
N ASN A 617 -12.09 35.62 -4.77
CA ASN A 617 -11.48 35.31 -6.05
C ASN A 617 -12.19 34.09 -6.67
N THR A 618 -13.11 34.39 -7.58
CA THR A 618 -13.89 33.47 -8.42
C THR A 618 -13.02 32.59 -9.31
N ASN A 619 -11.87 33.13 -9.75
CA ASN A 619 -11.05 32.52 -10.80
C ASN A 619 -9.92 31.64 -10.23
N ARG A 620 -9.77 31.53 -8.90
CA ARG A 620 -8.64 30.84 -8.24
C ARG A 620 -8.70 29.31 -8.37
N VAL A 621 -9.89 28.74 -8.58
CA VAL A 621 -10.15 27.29 -8.61
C VAL A 621 -10.23 26.77 -10.05
N GLY A 622 -9.98 25.47 -10.24
CA GLY A 622 -10.23 24.79 -11.53
C GLY A 622 -9.23 25.12 -12.63
N GLN A 623 -7.97 25.36 -12.26
CA GLN A 623 -6.97 25.91 -13.17
C GLN A 623 -6.17 24.85 -13.91
N ASN A 624 -5.72 25.21 -15.12
CA ASN A 624 -4.78 24.42 -15.94
C ASN A 624 -5.15 22.93 -16.08
N ILE A 625 -6.44 22.58 -16.17
CA ILE A 625 -6.92 21.19 -16.15
C ILE A 625 -6.28 20.41 -17.30
N SER A 626 -5.53 19.36 -16.94
CA SER A 626 -4.52 18.74 -17.80
C SER A 626 -4.79 17.26 -18.04
N THR A 627 -4.45 16.79 -19.24
CA THR A 627 -4.24 15.36 -19.50
C THR A 627 -3.05 15.12 -20.44
N LYS A 628 -2.67 13.87 -20.64
CA LYS A 628 -1.58 13.48 -21.55
C LYS A 628 -2.12 13.38 -22.98
N SER A 629 -1.49 14.12 -23.91
CA SER A 629 -1.78 14.04 -25.35
C SER A 629 -1.78 12.59 -25.89
N VAL A 630 -2.68 12.30 -26.84
CA VAL A 630 -2.65 11.06 -27.64
C VAL A 630 -1.32 10.99 -28.40
N GLY A 631 -0.73 9.79 -28.50
CA GLY A 631 0.52 9.54 -29.26
C GLY A 631 1.82 10.16 -28.71
N SER A 632 1.77 11.16 -27.81
CA SER A 632 2.96 11.88 -27.33
C SER A 632 3.00 12.07 -25.80
N ARG A 633 4.07 12.69 -25.27
CA ARG A 633 4.18 13.08 -23.84
C ARG A 633 3.81 14.55 -23.58
N LYS A 634 3.29 15.29 -24.55
CA LYS A 634 2.90 16.70 -24.36
C LYS A 634 1.68 16.81 -23.42
N ARG A 635 1.69 17.82 -22.54
CA ARG A 635 0.48 18.33 -21.86
C ARG A 635 -0.57 18.67 -22.92
N MET A 636 -1.79 18.22 -22.70
CA MET A 636 -3.00 18.71 -23.37
C MET A 636 -3.81 19.44 -22.31
N ASP A 637 -4.07 20.72 -22.55
CA ASP A 637 -5.03 21.50 -21.76
C ASP A 637 -6.44 21.07 -22.14
N ILE A 638 -7.32 20.96 -21.15
CA ILE A 638 -8.76 20.66 -21.30
C ILE A 638 -9.61 21.51 -20.34
N THR A 639 -9.10 22.66 -19.87
CA THR A 639 -9.83 23.58 -18.97
C THR A 639 -11.15 24.05 -19.60
N ASP A 640 -11.10 24.45 -20.88
CA ASP A 640 -12.26 24.80 -21.74
C ASP A 640 -13.28 23.64 -21.94
N SER A 641 -13.05 22.45 -21.35
CA SER A 641 -14.01 21.33 -21.35
C SER A 641 -14.74 21.15 -20.02
N TYR A 642 -14.30 21.81 -18.95
CA TYR A 642 -14.83 21.69 -17.59
C TYR A 642 -15.49 22.98 -17.09
N LYS A 643 -15.01 24.15 -17.53
CA LYS A 643 -15.68 25.43 -17.31
C LYS A 643 -15.56 26.34 -18.53
N HIS A 644 -16.48 27.29 -18.62
CA HIS A 644 -16.38 28.38 -19.57
C HIS A 644 -15.21 29.29 -19.21
N ARG A 645 -14.75 30.12 -20.15
CA ARG A 645 -13.77 31.15 -19.82
C ARG A 645 -14.50 32.28 -19.11
N GLU A 646 -14.09 32.56 -17.88
CA GLU A 646 -14.52 33.76 -17.15
C GLU A 646 -14.27 34.99 -18.02
N GLU A 647 -15.31 35.78 -18.27
CA GLU A 647 -15.16 36.97 -19.12
C GLU A 647 -14.33 38.05 -18.40
N THR A 648 -13.36 38.60 -19.11
CA THR A 648 -12.88 39.95 -18.81
C THR A 648 -13.99 40.96 -19.15
N GLU A 649 -14.12 42.02 -18.36
CA GLU A 649 -15.28 42.94 -18.23
C GLU A 649 -15.76 43.68 -19.51
N GLU A 650 -15.25 43.33 -20.69
CA GLU A 650 -15.62 43.90 -22.00
C GLU A 650 -16.65 43.04 -22.79
N GLY A 651 -17.11 41.90 -22.25
CA GLY A 651 -17.98 40.94 -22.97
C GLY A 651 -19.49 41.03 -22.69
N ALA A 652 -19.90 41.39 -21.48
CA ALA A 652 -21.27 41.21 -20.97
C ALA A 652 -22.34 42.17 -21.56
N GLN A 653 -22.71 41.97 -22.83
CA GLN A 653 -23.79 42.69 -23.53
C GLN A 653 -24.64 41.81 -24.47
N SER A 654 -24.68 40.48 -24.28
CA SER A 654 -25.36 39.57 -25.22
C SER A 654 -26.17 38.41 -24.63
N GLU A 655 -26.44 38.39 -23.32
CA GLU A 655 -27.25 37.34 -22.67
C GLU A 655 -28.28 37.97 -21.70
N GLU A 656 -29.28 38.67 -22.27
CA GLU A 656 -30.53 39.14 -21.61
C GLU A 656 -31.76 38.75 -22.47
N GLU A 657 -31.83 37.51 -22.96
CA GLU A 657 -33.03 36.90 -23.57
C GLU A 657 -33.21 35.46 -23.02
N ASP A 658 -34.45 34.99 -22.92
CA ASP A 658 -34.91 33.68 -22.40
C ASP A 658 -34.79 33.43 -20.87
N ASP A 659 -35.64 34.08 -20.07
CA ASP A 659 -36.23 33.50 -18.84
C ASP A 659 -37.61 34.16 -18.57
N ASP A 660 -38.71 33.40 -18.79
CA ASP A 660 -40.11 33.82 -18.59
C ASP A 660 -40.98 32.58 -18.24
N GLU A 661 -42.20 32.80 -17.73
CA GLU A 661 -43.17 31.81 -17.21
C GLU A 661 -42.81 31.06 -15.90
N SER A 662 -43.09 31.67 -14.74
CA SER A 662 -44.08 31.13 -13.78
C SER A 662 -44.41 32.11 -12.62
N GLU A 663 -45.68 32.51 -12.49
CA GLU A 663 -46.23 33.30 -11.36
C GLU A 663 -47.14 32.46 -10.43
N GLU A 664 -47.46 33.02 -9.25
CA GLU A 664 -48.47 32.70 -8.20
C GLU A 664 -47.79 32.70 -6.81
N GLU A 665 -47.62 33.83 -6.10
CA GLU A 665 -48.59 34.72 -5.39
C GLU A 665 -48.59 34.48 -3.85
N ASP A 666 -49.12 35.46 -3.09
CA ASP A 666 -49.08 35.67 -1.62
C ASP A 666 -47.70 36.00 -0.98
N GLY A 667 -47.41 37.19 -0.41
CA GLY A 667 -48.12 38.48 -0.47
C GLY A 667 -48.13 39.27 0.86
N GLU A 668 -47.25 40.28 1.04
CA GLU A 668 -47.49 41.40 1.98
C GLU A 668 -46.62 42.65 1.69
N GLU A 669 -47.21 43.85 1.82
CA GLU A 669 -46.58 45.18 1.68
C GLU A 669 -45.91 45.65 3.00
N ALA A 670 -44.97 46.60 3.06
CA ALA A 670 -44.02 47.16 2.09
C ALA A 670 -42.93 47.93 2.88
N GLY A 671 -41.69 47.97 2.37
CA GLY A 671 -40.55 48.59 3.06
C GLY A 671 -39.59 49.31 2.11
N ASN A 672 -39.99 50.47 1.60
CA ASN A 672 -39.24 51.19 0.56
C ASN A 672 -37.86 51.68 1.06
N GLY A 673 -36.79 51.07 0.56
CA GLY A 673 -35.41 51.39 0.92
C GLY A 673 -34.43 51.12 -0.23
N THR A 674 -34.12 52.16 -1.01
CA THR A 674 -33.12 52.09 -2.10
C THR A 674 -31.70 51.89 -1.57
N THR A 675 -31.21 50.65 -1.56
CA THR A 675 -29.79 50.33 -1.42
C THR A 675 -29.20 50.01 -2.78
N GLY A 676 -28.71 51.05 -3.49
CA GLY A 676 -27.89 50.85 -4.68
C GLY A 676 -26.60 50.11 -4.32
N ASN A 677 -26.20 49.16 -5.17
CA ASN A 677 -25.13 48.19 -4.91
C ASN A 677 -23.78 48.87 -4.57
N PRO A 678 -23.28 48.80 -3.32
CA PRO A 678 -21.98 49.33 -2.95
C PRO A 678 -20.86 48.29 -3.16
N ASP A 679 -19.63 48.79 -3.20
CA ASP A 679 -18.39 48.00 -3.07
C ASP A 679 -17.95 47.08 -4.22
N ALA A 680 -18.11 47.56 -5.46
CA ALA A 680 -17.10 47.31 -6.49
C ALA A 680 -15.80 48.10 -6.17
N VAL A 681 -15.11 47.75 -5.06
CA VAL A 681 -13.90 48.44 -4.61
C VAL A 681 -12.67 47.97 -5.39
N THR A 682 -12.36 48.66 -6.49
CA THR A 682 -11.07 48.55 -7.19
C THR A 682 -9.92 48.79 -6.20
N SER A 683 -9.11 47.77 -5.91
CA SER A 683 -8.06 47.86 -4.89
C SER A 683 -6.93 48.82 -5.31
N PRO A 684 -6.62 49.89 -4.54
CA PRO A 684 -5.70 50.96 -4.97
C PRO A 684 -4.20 50.57 -4.93
N VAL A 685 -3.91 49.30 -4.64
CA VAL A 685 -2.59 48.67 -4.66
C VAL A 685 -2.73 47.26 -5.24
N ILE A 686 -2.04 46.99 -6.34
CA ILE A 686 -1.95 45.65 -6.95
C ILE A 686 -0.66 44.99 -6.46
N MET A 687 -0.70 43.70 -6.13
CA MET A 687 0.46 42.96 -5.60
C MET A 687 0.59 41.58 -6.22
N HIS A 688 1.80 41.23 -6.65
CA HIS A 688 2.14 39.92 -7.18
C HIS A 688 3.62 39.57 -6.93
N PHE A 689 3.96 38.29 -7.05
CA PHE A 689 5.35 37.82 -7.01
C PHE A 689 5.89 37.58 -8.42
N GLU A 690 7.19 37.75 -8.59
CA GLU A 690 7.92 37.36 -9.81
C GLU A 690 9.21 36.62 -9.46
N GLU A 691 9.50 35.55 -10.19
CA GLU A 691 10.78 34.84 -10.11
C GLU A 691 11.94 35.69 -10.64
N VAL A 692 13.04 35.77 -9.87
CA VAL A 692 14.28 36.43 -10.33
C VAL A 692 15.19 35.44 -11.05
N THR A 693 15.14 34.16 -10.68
CA THR A 693 15.76 33.04 -11.39
C THR A 693 14.97 31.76 -11.11
N PRO A 694 14.76 30.86 -12.10
CA PRO A 694 13.94 29.66 -11.92
C PRO A 694 14.31 28.87 -10.65
N PRO A 695 13.33 28.56 -9.78
CA PRO A 695 13.54 27.88 -8.52
C PRO A 695 14.09 26.48 -8.79
N ARG A 696 15.23 26.16 -8.19
CA ARG A 696 15.89 24.87 -8.40
C ARG A 696 16.25 24.23 -7.08
N ASN A 697 15.94 22.95 -6.96
CA ASN A 697 16.34 22.16 -5.80
C ASN A 697 17.88 22.19 -5.67
N GLY A 698 18.40 22.31 -4.44
CA GLY A 698 19.82 22.54 -4.19
C GLY A 698 20.33 23.99 -4.40
N LYS A 699 19.46 25.00 -4.59
CA LYS A 699 19.88 26.41 -4.78
C LYS A 699 18.98 27.41 -4.06
N ASP A 700 19.55 28.56 -3.68
CA ASP A 700 18.77 29.66 -3.10
C ASP A 700 17.65 30.14 -4.05
N VAL A 701 16.41 30.08 -3.57
CA VAL A 701 15.23 30.63 -4.26
C VAL A 701 15.26 32.16 -4.15
N ARG A 702 14.97 32.85 -5.25
CA ARG A 702 15.02 34.30 -5.35
C ARG A 702 13.82 34.83 -6.12
N LEU A 703 13.01 35.64 -5.44
CA LEU A 703 11.78 36.24 -5.92
C LEU A 703 11.83 37.75 -5.65
N LYS A 704 10.95 38.52 -6.29
CA LYS A 704 10.58 39.87 -5.85
C LYS A 704 9.08 39.91 -5.61
N LEU A 705 8.65 40.52 -4.52
CA LEU A 705 7.29 41.04 -4.39
C LEU A 705 7.23 42.38 -5.12
N VAL A 706 6.22 42.55 -5.95
CA VAL A 706 5.89 43.81 -6.63
C VAL A 706 4.67 44.42 -5.95
N LEU A 707 4.70 45.72 -5.70
CA LEU A 707 3.54 46.50 -5.30
C LEU A 707 3.39 47.66 -6.28
N GLN A 708 2.29 47.68 -7.03
CA GLN A 708 1.96 48.76 -7.97
C GLN A 708 0.87 49.64 -7.34
N SER A 709 0.92 50.96 -7.56
CA SER A 709 -0.06 51.88 -6.96
C SER A 709 -0.73 52.75 -8.01
N GLU A 710 -2.03 52.56 -8.18
CA GLU A 710 -2.87 53.43 -9.00
C GLU A 710 -3.21 54.74 -8.26
N SER A 711 -3.12 54.69 -6.93
CA SER A 711 -3.36 55.81 -6.00
C SER A 711 -2.48 57.03 -6.31
N SER A 712 -3.10 58.22 -6.22
CA SER A 712 -2.40 59.52 -6.32
C SER A 712 -1.70 59.93 -5.01
N SER A 713 -1.96 59.22 -3.91
CA SER A 713 -1.38 59.47 -2.58
C SER A 713 -0.14 58.62 -2.31
N VAL A 714 0.85 59.19 -1.62
CA VAL A 714 1.91 58.41 -0.96
C VAL A 714 1.27 57.52 0.11
N ARG A 715 1.79 56.32 0.34
CA ARG A 715 1.33 55.42 1.41
C ARG A 715 2.48 54.87 2.23
N SER A 716 2.31 54.84 3.55
CA SER A 716 3.22 54.20 4.49
C SER A 716 2.69 52.79 4.79
N LEU A 717 3.44 51.75 4.40
CA LEU A 717 3.00 50.36 4.42
C LEU A 717 3.85 49.52 5.39
N SER A 718 3.19 48.62 6.13
CA SER A 718 3.84 47.52 6.84
C SER A 718 3.73 46.24 6.03
N VAL A 719 4.85 45.68 5.60
CA VAL A 719 4.91 44.49 4.71
C VAL A 719 5.39 43.28 5.51
N HIS A 720 4.49 42.32 5.78
CA HIS A 720 4.76 41.06 6.46
C HIS A 720 4.88 39.93 5.43
N ILE A 721 6.10 39.44 5.19
CA ILE A 721 6.39 38.34 4.26
C ILE A 721 6.59 37.04 5.06
N SER A 722 5.90 35.98 4.67
CA SER A 722 6.05 34.62 5.17
C SER A 722 6.53 33.68 4.06
N VAL A 723 7.26 32.63 4.42
CA VAL A 723 7.65 31.53 3.53
C VAL A 723 7.48 30.22 4.29
N GLN A 724 6.62 29.34 3.78
CA GLN A 724 6.29 28.06 4.40
C GLN A 724 6.59 26.90 3.44
N ALA A 725 7.08 25.79 3.98
CA ALA A 725 7.14 24.52 3.27
C ALA A 725 5.75 23.90 3.26
N MET A 726 5.20 23.66 2.07
CA MET A 726 3.88 23.09 1.87
C MET A 726 3.99 21.70 1.28
N ARG A 727 3.12 20.81 1.73
CA ARG A 727 2.82 19.57 1.02
C ARG A 727 1.84 19.84 -0.13
N TYR A 728 1.76 18.93 -1.08
CA TYR A 728 0.81 19.00 -2.20
C TYR A 728 -0.67 18.87 -1.78
N ASP A 729 -0.93 18.64 -0.50
CA ASP A 729 -2.26 18.61 0.13
C ASP A 729 -2.62 19.95 0.81
N GLY A 730 -1.77 20.97 0.65
CA GLY A 730 -1.96 22.30 1.23
C GLY A 730 -1.60 22.42 2.71
N VAL A 731 -1.15 21.36 3.37
CA VAL A 731 -0.80 21.42 4.79
C VAL A 731 0.54 22.13 4.98
N PRO A 732 0.58 23.27 5.71
CA PRO A 732 1.82 23.96 6.03
C PRO A 732 2.61 23.15 7.06
N THR A 733 3.77 22.63 6.64
CA THR A 733 4.58 21.71 7.47
C THR A 733 5.66 22.44 8.27
N MET A 734 6.24 23.52 7.74
CA MET A 734 7.25 24.31 8.46
C MET A 734 7.31 25.76 7.98
N ASN A 735 7.35 26.73 8.90
CA ASN A 735 7.74 28.11 8.58
C ASN A 735 9.26 28.18 8.39
N ILE A 736 9.71 28.58 7.20
CA ILE A 736 11.13 28.72 6.84
C ILE A 736 11.63 30.13 7.13
N GLN A 737 10.81 31.16 6.89
CA GLN A 737 11.25 32.56 6.97
C GLN A 737 10.08 33.53 7.09
N THR A 738 10.02 34.28 8.19
CA THR A 738 9.16 35.46 8.32
C THR A 738 10.01 36.74 8.33
N ARG A 739 9.53 37.82 7.68
CA ARG A 739 10.17 39.15 7.68
C ARG A 739 9.13 40.26 7.65
N VAL A 740 9.28 41.24 8.54
CA VAL A 740 8.51 42.50 8.50
C VAL A 740 9.39 43.61 7.91
N LYS A 741 8.82 44.47 7.06
CA LYS A 741 9.50 45.63 6.48
C LYS A 741 8.55 46.82 6.36
N ASP A 742 8.96 47.95 6.93
CA ASP A 742 8.35 49.24 6.63
C ASP A 742 8.76 49.73 5.23
N LYS A 743 7.79 50.22 4.46
CA LYS A 743 8.01 50.80 3.13
C LYS A 743 7.10 51.99 2.85
N ILE A 744 7.59 52.86 1.97
CA ILE A 744 6.81 53.96 1.40
C ILE A 744 6.54 53.58 -0.05
N LEU A 745 5.26 53.49 -0.41
CA LEU A 745 4.80 53.33 -1.78
C LEU A 745 4.50 54.72 -2.35
N LEU A 746 5.09 55.03 -3.50
CA LEU A 746 4.95 56.33 -4.15
C LEU A 746 3.82 56.27 -5.21
N PRO A 747 3.10 57.38 -5.47
CA PRO A 747 2.07 57.43 -6.49
C PRO A 747 2.57 56.97 -7.85
N ARG A 748 1.86 56.03 -8.48
CA ARG A 748 2.14 55.52 -9.85
C ARG A 748 3.59 55.08 -10.03
N ARG A 749 4.18 54.43 -9.02
CA ARG A 749 5.53 53.87 -9.05
C ARG A 749 5.61 52.54 -8.34
N ASP A 750 6.01 51.52 -9.08
CA ASP A 750 6.21 50.17 -8.60
C ASP A 750 7.31 50.10 -7.52
N LEU A 751 6.99 49.39 -6.44
CA LEU A 751 7.91 49.09 -5.36
C LEU A 751 8.30 47.61 -5.41
N PHE A 752 9.60 47.35 -5.56
CA PHE A 752 10.15 45.99 -5.59
C PHE A 752 10.78 45.62 -4.24
N ILE A 753 10.35 44.51 -3.65
CA ILE A 753 10.88 43.99 -2.39
C ILE A 753 11.53 42.63 -2.64
N PRO A 754 12.88 42.53 -2.62
CA PRO A 754 13.56 41.28 -2.90
C PRO A 754 13.42 40.27 -1.75
N ILE A 755 13.18 39.02 -2.14
CA ILE A 755 13.02 37.84 -1.29
C ILE A 755 14.09 36.83 -1.71
N ARG A 756 14.86 36.35 -0.73
CA ARG A 756 15.83 35.27 -0.88
C ARG A 756 15.54 34.24 0.21
N VAL A 757 15.41 32.98 -0.18
CA VAL A 757 15.21 31.83 0.71
C VAL A 757 16.44 30.92 0.52
N PRO A 758 17.37 30.87 1.49
CA PRO A 758 18.60 30.07 1.34
C PRO A 758 18.32 28.57 1.26
N PHE A 759 19.08 27.81 0.47
CA PHE A 759 18.94 26.34 0.40
C PHE A 759 19.00 25.69 1.79
N LEU A 760 19.96 26.09 2.62
CA LEU A 760 20.14 25.56 3.98
C LEU A 760 19.02 25.93 4.97
N ALA A 761 18.08 26.81 4.60
CA ALA A 761 16.91 27.13 5.41
C ALA A 761 15.68 26.27 5.05
N TYR A 762 15.54 25.87 3.79
CA TYR A 762 14.40 25.07 3.33
C TYR A 762 14.69 23.57 3.18
N ASN A 763 15.95 23.17 2.98
CA ASN A 763 16.30 21.83 2.50
C ASN A 763 15.75 20.68 3.35
N LYS A 764 15.76 20.80 4.68
CA LYS A 764 15.24 19.76 5.59
C LYS A 764 13.72 19.59 5.50
N ALA A 765 12.97 20.67 5.31
CA ALA A 765 11.50 20.59 5.18
C ALA A 765 11.10 20.08 3.78
N MET A 766 11.83 20.48 2.74
CA MET A 766 11.62 20.01 1.36
C MET A 766 12.10 18.57 1.11
N LEU A 767 12.42 17.79 2.16
CA LEU A 767 12.52 16.32 2.07
C LEU A 767 11.15 15.63 2.08
N ASP A 768 10.11 16.30 2.62
CA ASP A 768 8.76 15.77 2.83
C ASP A 768 7.67 16.78 2.41
N CYS A 769 8.04 17.80 1.63
CA CYS A 769 7.19 18.89 1.13
C CYS A 769 7.41 19.10 -0.38
N ASN A 770 6.42 19.68 -1.07
CA ASN A 770 6.34 19.74 -2.53
C ASN A 770 6.48 21.15 -3.11
N SER A 771 6.02 22.19 -2.40
CA SER A 771 6.17 23.61 -2.79
C SER A 771 6.63 24.49 -1.63
N LEU A 772 7.07 25.70 -1.97
CA LEU A 772 7.30 26.80 -1.03
C LEU A 772 6.22 27.85 -1.21
N LYS A 773 5.27 27.93 -0.28
CA LYS A 773 4.29 29.01 -0.29
C LYS A 773 4.92 30.28 0.23
N VAL A 774 4.79 31.36 -0.55
CA VAL A 774 5.31 32.68 -0.25
C VAL A 774 4.13 33.63 -0.21
N SER A 775 3.92 34.26 0.93
CA SER A 775 2.76 35.13 1.15
C SER A 775 3.19 36.47 1.72
N ALA A 776 2.50 37.54 1.32
CA ALA A 776 2.76 38.91 1.74
C ALA A 776 1.46 39.59 2.19
N LEU A 777 1.34 39.84 3.49
CA LEU A 777 0.27 40.65 4.07
C LEU A 777 0.76 42.09 4.23
N VAL A 778 0.06 43.04 3.63
CA VAL A 778 0.49 44.44 3.52
C VAL A 778 -0.60 45.35 4.06
N THR A 779 -0.31 46.07 5.14
CA THR A 779 -1.26 46.96 5.82
C THR A 779 -0.85 48.42 5.65
N ASP A 780 -1.79 49.28 5.27
CA ASP A 780 -1.62 50.74 5.25
C ASP A 780 -1.60 51.27 6.69
N LYS A 781 -0.51 51.93 7.09
CA LYS A 781 -0.32 52.43 8.47
C LYS A 781 -1.22 53.60 8.81
N GLU A 782 -1.71 54.35 7.82
CA GLU A 782 -2.63 55.46 8.00
C GLU A 782 -4.10 54.98 7.97
N ARG A 783 -4.36 53.80 7.40
CA ARG A 783 -5.68 53.16 7.33
C ARG A 783 -5.58 51.65 7.59
N PRO A 784 -5.48 51.17 8.84
CA PRO A 784 -5.22 49.75 9.13
C PRO A 784 -6.27 48.75 8.59
N ASN A 785 -7.50 49.19 8.31
CA ASN A 785 -8.51 48.37 7.63
C ASN A 785 -8.16 48.10 6.15
N ASN A 786 -7.32 48.93 5.51
CA ASN A 786 -6.74 48.66 4.19
C ASN A 786 -5.58 47.67 4.35
N THR A 787 -5.90 46.38 4.32
CA THR A 787 -4.91 45.29 4.29
C THR A 787 -5.06 44.48 3.01
N TYR A 788 -3.94 44.21 2.36
CA TYR A 788 -3.82 43.54 1.07
C TYR A 788 -3.06 42.22 1.25
N LEU A 789 -3.43 41.19 0.50
CA LEU A 789 -2.76 39.89 0.49
C LEU A 789 -2.26 39.57 -0.92
N ALA A 790 -1.06 39.01 -1.02
CA ALA A 790 -0.62 38.28 -2.21
C ALA A 790 -0.01 36.95 -1.75
N GLU A 791 -0.25 35.87 -2.51
CA GLU A 791 0.31 34.54 -2.29
C GLU A 791 0.82 33.94 -3.60
N ASP A 792 1.86 33.12 -3.52
CA ASP A 792 2.44 32.35 -4.64
C ASP A 792 2.97 31.00 -4.11
N ASP A 793 2.91 29.94 -4.93
CA ASP A 793 3.19 28.55 -4.54
C ASP A 793 4.33 27.96 -5.39
N VAL A 794 5.56 28.20 -4.92
CA VAL A 794 6.79 28.03 -5.72
C VAL A 794 7.29 26.58 -5.68
N VAL A 795 7.10 25.86 -6.79
CA VAL A 795 7.57 24.48 -6.97
C VAL A 795 9.05 24.45 -7.37
N LEU A 796 9.86 23.60 -6.72
CA LEU A 796 11.30 23.51 -7.00
C LEU A 796 11.59 22.59 -8.20
N ILE A 797 12.39 23.07 -9.16
CA ILE A 797 12.85 22.27 -10.31
C ILE A 797 14.08 21.44 -9.93
N ASP A 798 13.96 20.11 -9.97
CA ASP A 798 15.06 19.20 -9.64
C ASP A 798 16.26 19.23 -10.61
N PRO A 799 17.45 18.77 -10.17
CA PRO A 799 18.62 18.64 -11.02
C PRO A 799 18.41 17.57 -12.12
N PRO A 800 18.83 17.82 -13.38
CA PRO A 800 18.58 16.90 -14.49
C PRO A 800 19.41 15.61 -14.39
N ILE A 801 18.73 14.46 -14.29
CA ILE A 801 19.34 13.12 -14.25
C ILE A 801 19.42 12.48 -15.64
N SER A 802 20.55 11.83 -15.92
CA SER A 802 20.75 10.97 -17.10
C SER A 802 20.88 9.51 -16.65
N LEU A 803 20.02 8.61 -17.13
CA LEU A 803 19.94 7.25 -16.58
C LEU A 803 21.07 6.31 -17.01
N THR A 804 21.77 5.78 -16.02
CA THR A 804 22.72 4.65 -16.06
C THR A 804 23.05 4.31 -14.57
N VAL A 805 22.56 3.18 -14.01
CA VAL A 805 22.23 3.01 -12.56
C VAL A 805 22.78 1.69 -11.94
N LEU A 806 22.96 1.65 -10.59
CA LEU A 806 23.64 0.65 -9.71
C LEU A 806 25.14 0.34 -9.99
N ARG A 807 26.07 0.34 -9.02
CA ARG A 807 26.03 0.66 -7.56
C ARG A 807 26.67 2.02 -7.24
N MET A 808 26.21 2.71 -6.20
CA MET A 808 26.65 4.07 -5.85
C MET A 808 27.37 4.15 -4.50
N ALA A 809 28.48 4.89 -4.46
CA ALA A 809 29.11 5.41 -3.25
C ALA A 809 28.73 6.90 -3.06
N ASP A 810 29.04 7.49 -1.90
CA ASP A 810 28.65 8.87 -1.55
C ASP A 810 29.01 9.91 -2.63
N LEU A 811 27.97 10.53 -3.19
CA LEU A 811 28.12 11.54 -4.23
C LEU A 811 28.47 12.91 -3.62
N LYS A 812 29.77 13.23 -3.61
CA LYS A 812 30.25 14.54 -3.15
C LYS A 812 29.65 15.69 -3.98
N PRO A 813 29.44 16.90 -3.40
CA PRO A 813 28.86 18.04 -4.10
C PRO A 813 29.55 18.37 -5.44
N ASN A 814 28.75 18.74 -6.45
CA ASN A 814 29.15 19.02 -7.83
C ASN A 814 29.76 17.85 -8.63
N ASN A 815 29.88 16.64 -8.06
CA ASN A 815 30.27 15.45 -8.83
C ASN A 815 29.06 14.86 -9.59
N ARG A 816 29.35 14.01 -10.59
CA ARG A 816 28.37 13.23 -11.35
C ARG A 816 28.71 11.75 -11.28
N ILE A 817 27.69 10.91 -11.12
CA ILE A 817 27.80 9.45 -11.21
C ILE A 817 27.25 8.93 -12.54
N ARG A 818 27.77 7.78 -12.97
CA ARG A 818 27.27 6.94 -14.07
C ARG A 818 27.68 5.50 -13.75
N VAL A 819 26.77 4.54 -13.82
CA VAL A 819 27.04 3.10 -13.62
C VAL A 819 25.97 2.28 -14.43
N THR A 820 25.67 0.97 -14.25
CA THR A 820 24.99 0.20 -15.36
C THR A 820 23.96 -0.89 -14.97
N PHE A 821 22.79 -0.85 -15.63
CA PHE A 821 21.80 -1.95 -15.70
C PHE A 821 21.79 -2.64 -17.08
N SER A 822 21.44 -3.93 -17.12
CA SER A 822 21.01 -4.66 -18.32
C SER A 822 19.53 -5.03 -18.22
N PHE A 823 18.78 -4.90 -19.31
CA PHE A 823 17.37 -5.28 -19.39
C PHE A 823 17.13 -6.18 -20.61
N VAL A 824 16.35 -7.25 -20.44
CA VAL A 824 15.80 -8.04 -21.55
C VAL A 824 14.38 -7.55 -21.81
N SER A 825 14.03 -7.25 -23.06
CA SER A 825 12.69 -6.77 -23.41
C SER A 825 11.93 -7.80 -24.23
N CYS A 826 10.80 -8.26 -23.70
CA CYS A 826 9.99 -9.32 -24.31
C CYS A 826 8.96 -8.80 -25.33
N LYS A 827 8.90 -7.49 -25.62
CA LYS A 827 7.85 -6.85 -26.43
C LYS A 827 8.40 -5.67 -27.25
N SER A 828 8.60 -5.85 -28.56
CA SER A 828 9.10 -4.83 -29.50
C SER A 828 8.18 -3.59 -29.64
N GLY A 829 8.71 -2.51 -30.21
CA GLY A 829 8.06 -1.20 -30.36
C GLY A 829 8.53 -0.14 -29.34
N LYS A 830 7.83 1.00 -29.29
CA LYS A 830 8.13 2.08 -28.33
C LYS A 830 7.75 1.66 -26.91
N ARG A 831 8.70 1.82 -25.98
CA ARG A 831 8.57 1.54 -24.54
C ARG A 831 9.04 2.77 -23.76
N THR A 832 8.46 2.99 -22.59
CA THR A 832 8.91 4.02 -21.64
C THR A 832 9.63 3.30 -20.51
N LEU A 833 10.91 3.61 -20.29
CA LEU A 833 11.59 3.26 -19.05
C LEU A 833 11.34 4.40 -18.06
N VAL A 834 10.97 4.04 -16.82
CA VAL A 834 10.85 4.95 -15.69
C VAL A 834 11.85 4.48 -14.63
N ALA A 835 12.43 5.43 -13.90
CA ALA A 835 13.34 5.17 -12.80
C ALA A 835 13.13 6.21 -11.70
N ASP A 836 13.49 5.82 -10.49
CA ASP A 836 13.40 6.63 -9.28
C ASP A 836 14.75 6.60 -8.55
N ILE A 837 15.12 7.69 -7.88
CA ILE A 837 16.40 7.83 -7.19
C ILE A 837 16.21 8.63 -5.90
N ASP A 838 16.42 7.96 -4.77
CA ASP A 838 16.43 8.51 -3.42
C ASP A 838 17.86 8.62 -2.86
N CYS A 839 18.11 9.63 -2.02
CA CYS A 839 19.28 9.73 -1.16
C CYS A 839 18.96 10.53 0.12
N SER A 840 19.98 10.76 0.97
CA SER A 840 19.85 11.50 2.24
C SER A 840 19.56 13.01 2.09
N THR A 841 19.66 13.56 0.88
CA THR A 841 19.52 15.01 0.60
C THR A 841 18.42 15.33 -0.41
N PHE A 842 18.03 14.36 -1.24
CA PHE A 842 16.99 14.48 -2.25
C PHE A 842 16.21 13.18 -2.29
N ARG A 843 14.89 13.24 -2.36
CA ARG A 843 14.00 12.09 -2.52
C ARG A 843 13.27 12.17 -3.84
N ASP A 844 12.74 11.05 -4.29
CA ASP A 844 11.75 10.95 -5.35
C ASP A 844 12.18 11.54 -6.71
N ILE A 845 13.48 11.57 -7.05
CA ILE A 845 13.94 12.19 -8.32
C ILE A 845 13.59 11.29 -9.52
N LYS A 846 12.38 11.46 -10.04
CA LYS A 846 11.85 10.67 -11.16
C LYS A 846 12.58 10.99 -12.47
N ALA A 847 13.04 9.97 -13.16
CA ALA A 847 13.60 10.05 -14.50
C ALA A 847 12.88 9.09 -15.45
N SER A 848 12.80 9.43 -16.74
CA SER A 848 12.18 8.52 -17.73
C SER A 848 12.67 8.78 -19.15
N CYS A 849 12.86 7.72 -19.93
CA CYS A 849 13.27 7.79 -21.33
C CYS A 849 12.39 6.88 -22.22
N ILE A 850 12.42 7.15 -23.53
CA ILE A 850 11.74 6.30 -24.52
C ILE A 850 12.79 5.41 -25.19
N VAL A 851 12.57 4.10 -25.12
CA VAL A 851 13.37 3.09 -25.83
C VAL A 851 12.53 2.55 -26.99
N ASN A 852 13.11 2.48 -28.20
CA ASN A 852 12.48 1.79 -29.32
C ASN A 852 13.09 0.40 -29.46
N VAL A 853 12.41 -0.59 -28.90
CA VAL A 853 12.82 -2.00 -28.97
C VAL A 853 12.52 -2.49 -30.38
N GLN A 854 13.53 -3.00 -31.09
CA GLN A 854 13.31 -3.58 -32.43
C GLN A 854 12.65 -4.97 -32.32
N PRO A 855 12.05 -5.49 -33.42
CA PRO A 855 11.53 -6.86 -33.48
C PRO A 855 12.59 -7.92 -33.16
#